data_AF-A0A100IQV6-F1
#
_entry.id   AF-A0A100IQV6-F1
#
_cell.length_a   1.000
_cell.length_b   1.000
_cell.length_c   1.000
_cell.angle_alpha   90.00
_cell.angle_beta   90.00
_cell.angle_gamma   90.00
#
_symmetry.space_group_name_H-M   'P 1'
#
loop_
_entity.id
_entity.type
_entity.pdbx_description
1 polymer ?
#
loop_
_entity_poly.entity_id
_entity_poly.type
_entity_poly.pdbx_seq_one_letter_code
_entity_poly.pdbx_strand_id
1 'polypeptide(L)'
;MPALNDEKTLRELRPRVLLQPLHNSIPSELLPRFDPVYVEHYNKYNAGRLHTHEVPIEEFRKNPAKYAIVYGRAQGPDIFRITEQKCPVEGGEITIRIFEPAPKLDEHGKAKKRAAYVNFHGGGWVFGDLSVDHDFCKTLVDGLDGQLVAFDVDYRLAPEHKYPIPVDDCWAAFNWIRSQKAEEFNVDPDRMAVGGCSAGGHLSAVVAHLCRNAGIPLRLQVLNVPVCDLHSGYTPDGDFDRENCPYESYREMEFTAALPVARMAYFHRHFLGVPRPARSEEDWKISPMFAPDFSGLAPALVFTAEMDPLRDEGEGYAAKLKAAGCRVEMMRMAGAPHTFAMLDGIMESGRIYIEKNQKPVVMLTSAHTSRAAVRSMASLTHAASRASASPAVARTAVAFTPASFSCRRLLSSNSRPVQQFPRLQSLTSTSSKRAFGTTVKMSSATRIETDAFGEIEVPADKYWGAQTQRSLGNFDINQPQDRMPEPVVKAFGILKGAAAEVNMKFGLDPKIGEAIKQAAAEVAEGKLMDHFPLVVWQTGSGTQSNMNSNEVISNRAIEILGGEKGSKKPVHPNDHVNMSASSNDSFPTAMHIAAVLELENTLLPSLRSLRNALQVKVEKFDKIIKIGRTHLQDATPLTLGQEFSGYVAQLDRNIERVETSIPHLRYLAQGGTAVGTGLNTFKGFDEAIAAEVTKLTGTEFKTAPNKFEVLAAHDSIVEASGALNTLACSLFKIAQDIRYLGSGPRCGLGELVLPENEPGSSIMPGKVNPTQCESLTMVCSQVMGNHVAATVGGMNGQFELNVFKPLMIRNLLHSVRILADGMTSFEKNLVHGLEANEPRINSLLHESLMLVTCLNPVIGYDMASKVAKNAHKKGLTLKQSAMELKALSEEDFDKHVRPELMLSPKEKK
;
A
#
# COMPACT_ATOMS: atom_id res chain seq x y z
N MET A 1 33.15 -6.95 38.14
CA MET A 1 33.73 -8.20 37.59
C MET A 1 34.33 -7.88 36.23
N PRO A 2 35.50 -8.42 35.85
CA PRO A 2 36.10 -8.19 34.54
C PRO A 2 35.50 -9.09 33.46
N ALA A 3 35.48 -8.59 32.22
CA ALA A 3 35.41 -9.29 30.94
C ALA A 3 34.51 -10.54 30.79
N LEU A 4 33.35 -10.35 30.16
CA LEU A 4 32.70 -11.35 29.29
C LEU A 4 32.59 -10.80 27.85
N ASN A 5 33.67 -10.17 27.38
CA ASN A 5 33.78 -9.56 26.04
C ASN A 5 34.60 -10.44 25.07
N ASP A 6 34.56 -11.77 25.22
CA ASP A 6 35.07 -12.69 24.22
C ASP A 6 34.00 -12.97 23.16
N GLU A 7 34.22 -12.46 21.96
CA GLU A 7 33.34 -12.67 20.82
C GLU A 7 33.24 -14.15 20.42
N LYS A 8 34.26 -14.97 20.72
CA LYS A 8 34.26 -16.42 20.44
C LYS A 8 33.29 -17.15 21.36
N THR A 9 33.35 -16.91 22.67
CA THR A 9 32.37 -17.43 23.65
C THR A 9 30.94 -16.99 23.28
N LEU A 10 30.74 -15.74 22.86
CA LEU A 10 29.42 -15.26 22.41
C LEU A 10 28.95 -15.91 21.08
N ARG A 11 29.86 -16.29 20.18
CA ARG A 11 29.53 -17.07 18.97
C ARG A 11 29.27 -18.55 19.26
N GLU A 12 29.88 -19.11 20.30
CA GLU A 12 29.62 -20.48 20.77
C GLU A 12 28.30 -20.60 21.56
N LEU A 13 27.84 -19.51 22.18
CA LEU A 13 26.53 -19.40 22.85
C LEU A 13 25.36 -19.04 21.92
N ARG A 14 25.59 -18.71 20.63
CA ARG A 14 24.49 -18.59 19.65
C ARG A 14 23.96 -20.00 19.30
N PRO A 15 22.64 -20.26 19.39
CA PRO A 15 22.07 -21.53 18.95
C PRO A 15 22.39 -21.79 17.47
N ARG A 16 23.20 -22.81 17.19
CA ARG A 16 23.63 -23.13 15.82
C ARG A 16 22.50 -23.67 14.93
N VAL A 17 21.40 -24.11 15.54
CA VAL A 17 20.10 -24.29 14.90
C VAL A 17 19.02 -23.87 15.89
N LEU A 18 18.04 -23.06 15.47
CA LEU A 18 16.81 -22.82 16.21
C LEU A 18 15.81 -23.94 15.89
N LEU A 19 15.97 -25.09 16.56
CA LEU A 19 15.03 -26.20 16.48
C LEU A 19 13.92 -26.07 17.53
N GLN A 20 13.04 -25.10 17.31
CA GLN A 20 11.63 -25.24 17.65
C GLN A 20 10.82 -24.82 16.42
N PRO A 21 9.77 -25.57 16.02
CA PRO A 21 8.85 -25.09 15.00
C PRO A 21 8.25 -23.77 15.48
N LEU A 22 8.29 -22.74 14.63
CA LEU A 22 7.59 -21.48 14.94
C LEU A 22 6.11 -21.81 15.15
N HIS A 23 5.44 -21.09 16.05
CA HIS A 23 3.99 -21.26 16.24
C HIS A 23 3.27 -21.12 14.90
N ASN A 24 2.32 -22.02 14.60
CA ASN A 24 1.60 -22.02 13.31
C ASN A 24 2.54 -22.08 12.07
N SER A 25 3.67 -22.80 12.15
CA SER A 25 4.51 -23.13 10.98
C SER A 25 3.97 -24.34 10.20
N ILE A 26 4.47 -24.55 8.98
CA ILE A 26 4.12 -25.72 8.16
C ILE A 26 4.86 -26.96 8.72
N PRO A 27 4.17 -28.09 9.02
CA PRO A 27 4.82 -29.33 9.47
C PRO A 27 5.85 -29.83 8.46
N SER A 28 6.98 -30.36 8.94
CA SER A 28 8.15 -30.66 8.10
C SER A 28 7.92 -31.82 7.13
N GLU A 29 7.01 -32.72 7.46
CA GLU A 29 6.48 -33.80 6.63
C GLU A 29 5.55 -33.31 5.51
N LEU A 30 4.93 -32.12 5.67
CA LEU A 30 4.07 -31.50 4.66
C LEU A 30 4.84 -30.53 3.74
N LEU A 31 5.97 -29.96 4.19
CA LEU A 31 6.81 -29.05 3.39
C LEU A 31 7.10 -29.53 1.95
N PRO A 32 7.42 -30.82 1.68
CA PRO A 32 7.73 -31.27 0.30
C PRO A 32 6.51 -31.39 -0.61
N ARG A 33 5.28 -31.29 -0.08
CA ARG A 33 4.03 -31.39 -0.83
C ARG A 33 3.43 -30.04 -1.17
N PHE A 34 3.68 -29.01 -0.37
CA PHE A 34 3.21 -27.65 -0.65
C PHE A 34 3.91 -27.03 -1.88
N ASP A 35 3.20 -26.14 -2.56
CA ASP A 35 3.77 -25.24 -3.56
C ASP A 35 4.93 -24.41 -2.92
N PRO A 36 6.16 -24.44 -3.47
CA PRO A 36 7.30 -23.71 -2.92
C PRO A 36 7.05 -22.20 -2.75
N VAL A 37 6.25 -21.58 -3.63
CA VAL A 37 5.89 -20.14 -3.53
C VAL A 37 5.02 -19.89 -2.31
N TYR A 38 4.12 -20.83 -1.98
CA TYR A 38 3.36 -20.78 -0.74
C TYR A 38 4.26 -20.99 0.47
N VAL A 39 5.18 -21.97 0.45
CA VAL A 39 6.11 -22.22 1.57
C VAL A 39 6.95 -20.98 1.89
N GLU A 40 7.52 -20.33 0.87
CA GLU A 40 8.30 -19.09 1.06
C GLU A 40 7.43 -17.95 1.63
N HIS A 41 6.29 -17.66 0.99
CA HIS A 41 5.39 -16.59 1.41
C HIS A 41 4.88 -16.84 2.84
N TYR A 42 4.45 -18.05 3.14
CA TYR A 42 3.87 -18.41 4.43
C TYR A 42 4.90 -18.29 5.57
N ASN A 43 6.12 -18.79 5.35
CA ASN A 43 7.21 -18.66 6.32
C ASN A 43 7.64 -17.20 6.54
N LYS A 44 7.44 -16.31 5.55
CA LYS A 44 7.78 -14.89 5.62
C LYS A 44 6.73 -14.04 6.35
N TYR A 45 5.43 -14.36 6.26
CA TYR A 45 4.34 -13.49 6.72
C TYR A 45 3.41 -14.10 7.79
N ASN A 46 3.40 -15.43 7.96
CA ASN A 46 2.45 -16.14 8.82
C ASN A 46 3.09 -17.03 9.90
N ALA A 47 4.24 -17.66 9.63
CA ALA A 47 4.94 -18.46 10.63
C ALA A 47 5.31 -17.60 11.86
N GLY A 48 5.00 -18.10 13.06
CA GLY A 48 5.16 -17.39 14.33
C GLY A 48 3.92 -16.60 14.79
N ARG A 49 2.83 -16.52 14.00
CA ARG A 49 1.58 -15.83 14.36
C ARG A 49 0.50 -16.83 14.79
N LEU A 50 -0.34 -16.46 15.76
CA LEU A 50 -1.50 -17.27 16.19
C LEU A 50 -2.36 -17.72 15.00
N HIS A 51 -2.87 -18.96 15.06
CA HIS A 51 -3.96 -19.41 14.19
C HIS A 51 -5.24 -18.62 14.50
N THR A 52 -6.13 -18.50 13.53
CA THR A 52 -7.41 -17.75 13.65
C THR A 52 -8.27 -18.15 14.85
N HIS A 53 -8.27 -19.44 15.24
CA HIS A 53 -9.05 -19.95 16.37
C HIS A 53 -8.42 -19.73 17.76
N GLU A 54 -7.20 -19.20 17.82
CA GLU A 54 -6.51 -18.82 19.05
C GLU A 54 -6.65 -17.31 19.33
N VAL A 55 -7.27 -16.56 18.41
CA VAL A 55 -7.56 -15.12 18.54
C VAL A 55 -9.00 -14.93 19.06
N PRO A 56 -9.26 -14.05 20.04
CA PRO A 56 -10.62 -13.74 20.47
C PRO A 56 -11.49 -13.21 19.33
N ILE A 57 -12.75 -13.65 19.27
CA ILE A 57 -13.66 -13.37 18.14
C ILE A 57 -13.89 -11.87 17.97
N GLU A 58 -14.09 -11.17 19.08
CA GLU A 58 -14.30 -9.73 19.16
C GLU A 58 -13.05 -8.95 18.75
N GLU A 59 -11.84 -9.49 19.02
CA GLU A 59 -10.60 -8.83 18.60
C GLU A 59 -10.29 -9.06 17.12
N PHE A 60 -10.57 -10.27 16.60
CA PHE A 60 -10.47 -10.55 15.17
C PHE A 60 -11.43 -9.67 14.38
N ARG A 61 -12.75 -9.71 14.68
CA ARG A 61 -13.76 -8.94 13.94
C ARG A 61 -13.55 -7.43 14.04
N LYS A 62 -12.95 -6.93 15.13
CA LYS A 62 -12.61 -5.51 15.28
C LYS A 62 -11.43 -5.07 14.42
N ASN A 63 -10.54 -5.98 14.01
CA ASN A 63 -9.45 -5.69 13.08
C ASN A 63 -9.03 -6.95 12.29
N PRO A 64 -9.82 -7.37 11.26
CA PRO A 64 -9.53 -8.58 10.51
C PRO A 64 -8.15 -8.54 9.83
N ALA A 65 -7.72 -7.38 9.34
CA ALA A 65 -6.43 -7.20 8.66
C ALA A 65 -5.20 -7.49 9.55
N LYS A 66 -5.31 -7.28 10.87
CA LYS A 66 -4.26 -7.62 11.86
C LYS A 66 -4.08 -9.14 12.02
N TYR A 67 -5.15 -9.91 11.78
CA TYR A 67 -5.23 -11.34 12.14
C TYR A 67 -5.47 -12.29 10.95
N ALA A 68 -5.76 -11.76 9.77
CA ALA A 68 -5.76 -12.53 8.53
C ALA A 68 -4.39 -13.20 8.31
N ILE A 69 -4.41 -14.41 7.76
CA ILE A 69 -3.22 -15.20 7.37
C ILE A 69 -3.06 -15.27 5.84
N VAL A 70 -3.66 -14.32 5.13
CA VAL A 70 -3.83 -14.33 3.67
C VAL A 70 -3.38 -12.98 3.13
N TYR A 71 -2.27 -12.98 2.40
CA TYR A 71 -1.67 -11.80 1.78
C TYR A 71 -1.20 -12.19 0.37
N GLY A 72 -1.11 -11.24 -0.56
CA GLY A 72 -0.76 -11.54 -1.95
C GLY A 72 -1.95 -11.92 -2.86
N ARG A 73 -3.15 -11.46 -2.52
CA ARG A 73 -4.26 -11.34 -3.48
C ARG A 73 -3.94 -10.27 -4.54
N ALA A 74 -4.41 -10.42 -5.77
CA ALA A 74 -4.42 -9.34 -6.76
C ALA A 74 -5.56 -8.34 -6.48
N GLN A 75 -5.32 -7.04 -6.69
CA GLN A 75 -6.38 -6.04 -6.62
C GLN A 75 -7.29 -6.16 -7.85
N GLY A 76 -8.60 -6.26 -7.64
CA GLY A 76 -9.58 -6.40 -8.71
C GLY A 76 -9.75 -5.10 -9.52
N PRO A 77 -10.14 -5.19 -10.80
CA PRO A 77 -10.30 -4.05 -11.70
C PRO A 77 -11.45 -3.13 -11.28
N ASP A 78 -11.33 -1.83 -11.48
CA ASP A 78 -12.37 -0.88 -11.10
C ASP A 78 -13.62 -1.03 -11.98
N ILE A 79 -14.75 -1.31 -11.33
CA ILE A 79 -16.03 -1.57 -12.00
C ILE A 79 -16.96 -0.35 -11.96
N PHE A 80 -17.93 -0.33 -12.87
CA PHE A 80 -18.84 0.80 -13.10
C PHE A 80 -19.58 1.31 -11.85
N ARG A 81 -20.06 0.41 -10.98
CA ARG A 81 -20.66 0.80 -9.69
C ARG A 81 -20.53 -0.32 -8.65
N ILE A 82 -20.14 0.07 -7.43
CA ILE A 82 -20.33 -0.75 -6.21
C ILE A 82 -21.35 -0.01 -5.34
N THR A 83 -22.34 -0.72 -4.81
CA THR A 83 -23.28 -0.21 -3.79
C THR A 83 -23.47 -1.23 -2.67
N GLU A 84 -24.05 -0.80 -1.55
CA GLU A 84 -24.48 -1.69 -0.49
C GLU A 84 -25.95 -1.43 -0.18
N GLN A 85 -26.71 -2.49 0.10
CA GLN A 85 -28.11 -2.41 0.50
C GLN A 85 -28.40 -3.35 1.66
N LYS A 86 -29.45 -3.03 2.42
CA LYS A 86 -29.94 -3.86 3.52
C LYS A 86 -31.02 -4.81 3.03
N CYS A 87 -30.78 -6.11 3.20
CA CYS A 87 -31.76 -7.15 2.99
C CYS A 87 -32.45 -7.45 4.34
N PRO A 88 -33.78 -7.37 4.44
CA PRO A 88 -34.50 -7.79 5.63
C PRO A 88 -34.42 -9.32 5.79
N VAL A 89 -34.22 -9.79 7.02
CA VAL A 89 -34.19 -11.21 7.39
C VAL A 89 -35.01 -11.45 8.66
N GLU A 90 -35.26 -12.70 9.03
CA GLU A 90 -36.04 -12.98 10.24
C GLU A 90 -35.29 -12.51 11.49
N GLY A 91 -35.89 -11.54 12.20
CA GLY A 91 -35.29 -10.92 13.39
C GLY A 91 -34.10 -10.00 13.10
N GLY A 92 -33.94 -9.44 11.89
CA GLY A 92 -32.87 -8.47 11.62
C GLY A 92 -32.76 -7.97 10.18
N GLU A 93 -31.58 -7.46 9.85
CA GLU A 93 -31.15 -7.13 8.49
C GLU A 93 -29.71 -7.57 8.28
N ILE A 94 -29.35 -7.90 7.03
CA ILE A 94 -27.98 -8.22 6.58
C ILE A 94 -27.56 -7.26 5.45
N THR A 95 -26.27 -7.15 5.22
CA THR A 95 -25.70 -6.26 4.20
C THR A 95 -25.42 -7.02 2.91
N ILE A 96 -25.86 -6.51 1.76
CA ILE A 96 -25.51 -7.10 0.46
C ILE A 96 -24.74 -6.05 -0.34
N ARG A 97 -23.50 -6.39 -0.71
CA ARG A 97 -22.62 -5.56 -1.55
C ARG A 97 -22.80 -5.96 -3.01
N ILE A 98 -23.14 -4.98 -3.83
CA ILE A 98 -23.65 -5.19 -5.18
C ILE A 98 -22.66 -4.58 -6.17
N PHE A 99 -22.07 -5.47 -6.98
CA PHE A 99 -21.03 -5.17 -7.96
C PHE A 99 -21.65 -5.15 -9.36
N GLU A 100 -21.76 -3.97 -9.94
CA GLU A 100 -22.41 -3.76 -11.23
C GLU A 100 -21.42 -3.34 -12.33
N PRO A 101 -21.49 -3.98 -13.51
CA PRO A 101 -20.82 -3.50 -14.71
C PRO A 101 -21.69 -2.46 -15.42
N ALA A 102 -21.08 -1.76 -16.39
CA ALA A 102 -21.81 -0.84 -17.25
C ALA A 102 -22.95 -1.56 -18.01
N PRO A 103 -24.16 -0.98 -18.12
CA PRO A 103 -25.29 -1.64 -18.75
C PRO A 103 -25.11 -1.72 -20.27
N LYS A 104 -25.05 -2.95 -20.80
CA LYS A 104 -25.05 -3.18 -22.25
C LYS A 104 -26.45 -3.01 -22.85
N LEU A 105 -26.53 -2.23 -23.93
CA LEU A 105 -27.76 -2.05 -24.69
C LEU A 105 -27.93 -3.14 -25.77
N ASP A 106 -29.16 -3.33 -26.22
CA ASP A 106 -29.53 -4.08 -27.42
C ASP A 106 -29.61 -3.19 -28.66
N GLU A 107 -29.95 -3.81 -29.79
CA GLU A 107 -30.08 -3.17 -31.11
C GLU A 107 -31.25 -2.17 -31.18
N HIS A 108 -32.03 -2.04 -30.11
CA HIS A 108 -33.12 -1.08 -29.95
C HIS A 108 -32.84 -0.06 -28.83
N GLY A 109 -31.62 -0.04 -28.28
CA GLY A 109 -31.18 0.90 -27.24
C GLY A 109 -31.68 0.57 -25.82
N LYS A 110 -32.28 -0.60 -25.60
CA LYS A 110 -32.75 -1.03 -24.27
C LYS A 110 -31.68 -1.85 -23.55
N ALA A 111 -31.56 -1.70 -22.23
CA ALA A 111 -30.59 -2.46 -21.44
C ALA A 111 -30.91 -3.96 -21.44
N LYS A 112 -29.93 -4.79 -21.85
CA LYS A 112 -30.03 -6.25 -21.86
C LYS A 112 -30.15 -6.80 -20.43
N LYS A 113 -31.02 -7.80 -20.27
CA LYS A 113 -31.21 -8.51 -18.99
C LYS A 113 -29.91 -9.24 -18.57
N ARG A 114 -29.41 -8.94 -17.38
CA ARG A 114 -28.16 -9.46 -16.80
C ARG A 114 -28.40 -10.79 -16.08
N ALA A 115 -27.39 -11.64 -15.99
CA ALA A 115 -27.37 -12.75 -15.04
C ALA A 115 -27.06 -12.21 -13.62
N ALA A 116 -27.28 -13.03 -12.59
CA ALA A 116 -26.83 -12.72 -11.23
C ALA A 116 -25.99 -13.87 -10.65
N TYR A 117 -24.88 -13.51 -10.01
CA TYR A 117 -24.09 -14.40 -9.15
C TYR A 117 -24.28 -13.95 -7.71
N VAL A 118 -24.81 -14.81 -6.86
CA VAL A 118 -24.96 -14.55 -5.43
C VAL A 118 -23.80 -15.23 -4.70
N ASN A 119 -22.87 -14.42 -4.18
CA ASN A 119 -21.71 -14.90 -3.46
C ASN A 119 -22.00 -14.96 -1.96
N PHE A 120 -21.56 -16.02 -1.30
CA PHE A 120 -21.54 -16.15 0.15
C PHE A 120 -20.08 -16.28 0.60
N HIS A 121 -19.64 -15.42 1.51
CA HIS A 121 -18.23 -15.39 1.91
C HIS A 121 -17.83 -16.55 2.84
N GLY A 122 -16.54 -16.87 2.83
CA GLY A 122 -15.93 -17.83 3.76
C GLY A 122 -15.77 -17.30 5.19
N GLY A 123 -14.79 -17.85 5.93
CA GLY A 123 -14.49 -17.43 7.31
C GLY A 123 -15.12 -18.30 8.41
N GLY A 124 -15.51 -19.55 8.10
CA GLY A 124 -15.92 -20.55 9.10
C GLY A 124 -17.17 -20.18 9.90
N TRP A 125 -18.10 -19.43 9.30
CA TRP A 125 -19.31 -18.88 9.93
C TRP A 125 -19.07 -17.96 11.14
N VAL A 126 -17.82 -17.60 11.45
CA VAL A 126 -17.42 -16.87 12.68
C VAL A 126 -16.68 -15.56 12.40
N PHE A 127 -15.82 -15.50 11.37
CA PHE A 127 -14.86 -14.41 11.17
C PHE A 127 -14.94 -13.66 9.84
N GLY A 128 -15.68 -14.17 8.85
CA GLY A 128 -15.71 -13.59 7.50
C GLY A 128 -16.56 -12.32 7.40
N ASP A 129 -16.31 -11.53 6.37
CA ASP A 129 -17.10 -10.35 6.01
C ASP A 129 -17.04 -10.09 4.48
N LEU A 130 -17.72 -9.03 4.01
CA LEU A 130 -17.78 -8.62 2.60
C LEU A 130 -16.43 -8.19 1.97
N SER A 131 -15.31 -8.16 2.71
CA SER A 131 -13.97 -8.01 2.13
C SER A 131 -13.42 -9.34 1.59
N VAL A 132 -13.90 -10.47 2.10
CA VAL A 132 -13.36 -11.81 1.82
C VAL A 132 -13.42 -12.15 0.34
N ASP A 133 -14.47 -11.81 -0.41
CA ASP A 133 -14.56 -12.10 -1.85
C ASP A 133 -14.65 -10.84 -2.73
N HIS A 134 -14.29 -9.66 -2.19
CA HIS A 134 -14.44 -8.35 -2.85
C HIS A 134 -13.79 -8.27 -4.24
N ASP A 135 -12.48 -8.50 -4.34
CA ASP A 135 -11.74 -8.41 -5.61
C ASP A 135 -12.08 -9.55 -6.58
N PHE A 136 -12.50 -10.71 -6.05
CA PHE A 136 -13.05 -11.79 -6.87
C PHE A 136 -14.36 -11.35 -7.54
N CYS A 137 -15.27 -10.73 -6.79
CA CYS A 137 -16.51 -10.18 -7.34
C CYS A 137 -16.26 -9.07 -8.37
N LYS A 138 -15.30 -8.16 -8.13
CA LYS A 138 -14.85 -7.17 -9.12
C LYS A 138 -14.37 -7.84 -10.41
N THR A 139 -13.43 -8.80 -10.30
CA THR A 139 -12.79 -9.50 -11.43
C THR A 139 -13.76 -10.40 -12.21
N LEU A 140 -14.75 -10.98 -11.52
CA LEU A 140 -15.82 -11.75 -12.14
C LEU A 140 -16.78 -10.86 -12.92
N VAL A 141 -17.18 -9.71 -12.38
CA VAL A 141 -18.09 -8.75 -13.04
C VAL A 141 -17.45 -8.10 -14.26
N ASP A 142 -16.17 -7.71 -14.16
CA ASP A 142 -15.39 -7.14 -15.26
C ASP A 142 -15.17 -8.14 -16.40
N GLY A 143 -14.66 -9.34 -16.09
CA GLY A 143 -14.40 -10.41 -17.08
C GLY A 143 -15.65 -10.96 -17.81
N LEU A 144 -16.85 -10.53 -17.40
CA LEU A 144 -18.12 -10.86 -18.05
C LEU A 144 -18.74 -9.68 -18.81
N ASP A 145 -18.08 -8.51 -18.81
CA ASP A 145 -18.34 -7.35 -19.68
C ASP A 145 -19.84 -7.04 -19.85
N GLY A 146 -20.44 -6.45 -18.81
CA GLY A 146 -21.81 -5.94 -18.83
C GLY A 146 -22.94 -6.97 -18.65
N GLN A 147 -22.63 -8.28 -18.64
CA GLN A 147 -23.63 -9.34 -18.73
C GLN A 147 -24.11 -9.93 -17.39
N LEU A 148 -23.45 -9.62 -16.27
CA LEU A 148 -23.72 -10.18 -14.95
C LEU A 148 -23.59 -9.13 -13.84
N VAL A 149 -24.43 -9.20 -12.81
CA VAL A 149 -24.28 -8.46 -11.54
C VAL A 149 -23.88 -9.46 -10.45
N ALA A 150 -22.87 -9.15 -9.65
CA ALA A 150 -22.53 -9.97 -8.48
C ALA A 150 -23.12 -9.33 -7.21
N PHE A 151 -23.70 -10.16 -6.36
CA PHE A 151 -24.29 -9.80 -5.06
C PHE A 151 -23.53 -10.58 -4.00
N ASP A 152 -22.59 -9.94 -3.31
CA ASP A 152 -21.85 -10.53 -2.20
C ASP A 152 -22.65 -10.33 -0.91
N VAL A 153 -22.93 -11.42 -0.20
CA VAL A 153 -23.92 -11.48 0.87
C VAL A 153 -23.23 -11.70 2.22
N ASP A 154 -23.37 -10.71 3.09
CA ASP A 154 -23.11 -10.78 4.53
C ASP A 154 -24.20 -11.65 5.18
N TYR A 155 -23.85 -12.40 6.23
CA TYR A 155 -24.80 -13.23 6.98
C TYR A 155 -24.46 -13.20 8.47
N ARG A 156 -25.47 -13.24 9.34
CA ARG A 156 -25.24 -13.08 10.77
C ARG A 156 -24.39 -14.24 11.31
N LEU A 157 -23.29 -13.90 11.98
CA LEU A 157 -22.22 -14.86 12.34
C LEU A 157 -22.44 -15.55 13.69
N ALA A 158 -21.92 -16.76 13.82
CA ALA A 158 -21.82 -17.49 15.07
C ALA A 158 -20.61 -16.99 15.90
N PRO A 159 -20.61 -17.08 17.25
CA PRO A 159 -21.56 -17.78 18.12
C PRO A 159 -22.87 -17.04 18.42
N GLU A 160 -23.00 -15.76 18.07
CA GLU A 160 -24.19 -14.96 18.34
C GLU A 160 -25.40 -15.47 17.55
N HIS A 161 -25.17 -15.83 16.29
CA HIS A 161 -26.17 -16.35 15.36
C HIS A 161 -25.73 -17.73 14.85
N LYS A 162 -26.02 -18.75 15.65
CA LYS A 162 -25.76 -20.15 15.33
C LYS A 162 -26.70 -20.67 14.24
N TYR A 163 -26.38 -21.85 13.73
CA TYR A 163 -27.29 -22.64 12.90
C TYR A 163 -28.70 -22.70 13.52
N PRO A 164 -29.79 -22.48 12.75
CA PRO A 164 -29.85 -22.37 11.28
C PRO A 164 -29.60 -20.96 10.71
N ILE A 165 -29.46 -19.91 11.54
CA ILE A 165 -29.57 -18.50 11.11
C ILE A 165 -28.71 -18.13 9.89
N PRO A 166 -27.41 -18.54 9.76
CA PRO A 166 -26.62 -18.25 8.56
C PRO A 166 -27.20 -18.83 7.26
N VAL A 167 -27.87 -19.99 7.32
CA VAL A 167 -28.52 -20.61 6.16
C VAL A 167 -29.79 -19.85 5.79
N ASP A 168 -30.59 -19.48 6.80
CA ASP A 168 -31.85 -18.76 6.60
C ASP A 168 -31.62 -17.33 6.07
N ASP A 169 -30.56 -16.66 6.54
CA ASP A 169 -30.08 -15.36 6.03
C ASP A 169 -29.69 -15.45 4.55
N CYS A 170 -28.86 -16.42 4.17
CA CYS A 170 -28.45 -16.64 2.78
C CYS A 170 -29.62 -17.01 1.86
N TRP A 171 -30.60 -17.77 2.37
CA TRP A 171 -31.81 -18.13 1.64
C TRP A 171 -32.78 -16.94 1.48
N ALA A 172 -32.91 -16.10 2.51
CA ALA A 172 -33.65 -14.84 2.45
C ALA A 172 -33.01 -13.88 1.44
N ALA A 173 -31.69 -13.69 1.50
CA ALA A 173 -30.92 -12.89 0.54
C ALA A 173 -31.16 -13.33 -0.91
N PHE A 174 -31.01 -14.62 -1.20
CA PHE A 174 -31.21 -15.17 -2.54
C PHE A 174 -32.63 -14.88 -3.08
N ASN A 175 -33.65 -15.08 -2.25
CA ASN A 175 -35.03 -14.82 -2.65
C ASN A 175 -35.35 -13.32 -2.76
N TRP A 176 -34.78 -12.47 -1.90
CA TRP A 176 -34.91 -11.02 -1.98
C TRP A 176 -34.28 -10.47 -3.27
N ILE A 177 -33.07 -10.92 -3.62
CA ILE A 177 -32.40 -10.59 -4.89
C ILE A 177 -33.29 -10.99 -6.07
N ARG A 178 -33.75 -12.25 -6.09
CA ARG A 178 -34.52 -12.82 -7.21
C ARG A 178 -35.93 -12.22 -7.36
N SER A 179 -36.61 -11.86 -6.27
CA SER A 179 -38.02 -11.43 -6.30
C SER A 179 -38.23 -9.92 -6.21
N GLN A 180 -37.39 -9.19 -5.46
CA GLN A 180 -37.57 -7.74 -5.23
C GLN A 180 -36.56 -6.89 -6.01
N LYS A 181 -35.36 -7.43 -6.30
CA LYS A 181 -34.24 -6.66 -6.89
C LYS A 181 -33.95 -6.99 -8.36
N ALA A 182 -34.61 -8.01 -8.93
CA ALA A 182 -34.43 -8.40 -10.32
C ALA A 182 -34.87 -7.33 -11.34
N GLU A 183 -35.82 -6.46 -10.98
CA GLU A 183 -36.17 -5.29 -11.80
C GLU A 183 -35.13 -4.17 -11.64
N GLU A 184 -34.83 -3.77 -10.41
CA GLU A 184 -33.89 -2.69 -10.06
C GLU A 184 -32.50 -2.84 -10.72
N PHE A 185 -31.93 -4.04 -10.68
CA PHE A 185 -30.62 -4.32 -11.29
C PHE A 185 -30.72 -4.86 -12.73
N ASN A 186 -31.92 -4.85 -13.33
CA ASN A 186 -32.21 -5.45 -14.63
C ASN A 186 -31.64 -6.88 -14.78
N VAL A 187 -31.84 -7.71 -13.76
CA VAL A 187 -31.45 -9.12 -13.70
C VAL A 187 -32.57 -10.00 -14.22
N ASP A 188 -32.21 -11.13 -14.81
CA ASP A 188 -33.11 -12.22 -15.18
C ASP A 188 -33.19 -13.24 -14.02
N PRO A 189 -34.36 -13.40 -13.38
CA PRO A 189 -34.52 -14.28 -12.21
C PRO A 189 -34.39 -15.77 -12.52
N ASP A 190 -34.37 -16.16 -13.80
CA ASP A 190 -34.11 -17.53 -14.26
C ASP A 190 -32.65 -17.71 -14.75
N ARG A 191 -31.77 -16.71 -14.55
CA ARG A 191 -30.32 -16.77 -14.82
C ARG A 191 -29.49 -16.45 -13.56
N MET A 192 -29.90 -17.05 -12.45
CA MET A 192 -29.21 -17.03 -11.17
C MET A 192 -28.08 -18.08 -11.12
N ALA A 193 -27.00 -17.75 -10.42
CA ALA A 193 -25.97 -18.66 -9.95
C ALA A 193 -25.63 -18.35 -8.49
N VAL A 194 -25.05 -19.32 -7.77
CA VAL A 194 -24.53 -19.14 -6.41
C VAL A 194 -23.07 -19.58 -6.33
N GLY A 195 -22.33 -19.07 -5.37
CA GLY A 195 -21.02 -19.61 -5.04
C GLY A 195 -20.35 -18.99 -3.82
N GLY A 196 -19.21 -19.57 -3.44
CA GLY A 196 -18.47 -19.12 -2.26
C GLY A 196 -17.33 -20.06 -1.89
N CYS A 197 -16.51 -19.62 -0.94
CA CYS A 197 -15.37 -20.38 -0.42
C CYS A 197 -15.63 -20.93 0.99
N SER A 198 -15.14 -22.13 1.32
CA SER A 198 -15.20 -22.69 2.69
C SER A 198 -16.64 -22.76 3.22
N ALA A 199 -16.94 -22.08 4.34
CA ALA A 199 -18.29 -21.85 4.86
C ALA A 199 -19.28 -21.25 3.84
N GLY A 200 -18.81 -20.39 2.93
CA GLY A 200 -19.59 -19.87 1.82
C GLY A 200 -19.90 -20.93 0.74
N GLY A 201 -19.00 -21.90 0.57
CA GLY A 201 -19.21 -23.07 -0.28
C GLY A 201 -20.29 -24.00 0.29
N HIS A 202 -20.29 -24.21 1.61
CA HIS A 202 -21.38 -24.90 2.33
C HIS A 202 -22.74 -24.22 2.08
N LEU A 203 -22.81 -22.91 2.35
CA LEU A 203 -24.03 -22.11 2.16
C LEU A 203 -24.52 -22.15 0.70
N SER A 204 -23.59 -22.11 -0.26
CA SER A 204 -23.88 -22.24 -1.70
C SER A 204 -24.48 -23.60 -2.07
N ALA A 205 -23.91 -24.70 -1.55
CA ALA A 205 -24.44 -26.04 -1.77
C ALA A 205 -25.86 -26.19 -1.19
N VAL A 206 -26.07 -25.71 0.04
CA VAL A 206 -27.40 -25.73 0.69
C VAL A 206 -28.41 -24.89 -0.09
N VAL A 207 -28.07 -23.66 -0.50
CA VAL A 207 -28.95 -22.81 -1.31
C VAL A 207 -29.22 -23.44 -2.69
N ALA A 208 -28.28 -24.18 -3.29
CA ALA A 208 -28.53 -24.91 -4.54
C ALA A 208 -29.57 -26.03 -4.38
N HIS A 209 -29.53 -26.78 -3.27
CA HIS A 209 -30.58 -27.75 -2.93
C HIS A 209 -31.93 -27.06 -2.63
N LEU A 210 -31.93 -25.94 -1.88
CA LEU A 210 -33.16 -25.17 -1.62
C LEU A 210 -33.78 -24.61 -2.91
N CYS A 211 -32.97 -24.11 -3.84
CA CYS A 211 -33.42 -23.70 -5.18
C CYS A 211 -34.14 -24.84 -5.90
N ARG A 212 -33.51 -26.01 -5.97
CA ARG A 212 -34.06 -27.20 -6.63
C ARG A 212 -35.37 -27.65 -5.98
N ASN A 213 -35.43 -27.68 -4.65
CA ASN A 213 -36.63 -28.05 -3.89
C ASN A 213 -37.79 -27.04 -4.09
N ALA A 214 -37.47 -25.75 -4.30
CA ALA A 214 -38.43 -24.69 -4.59
C ALA A 214 -38.76 -24.54 -6.10
N GLY A 215 -38.25 -25.43 -6.96
CA GLY A 215 -38.49 -25.38 -8.41
C GLY A 215 -37.77 -24.24 -9.15
N ILE A 216 -36.74 -23.65 -8.55
CA ILE A 216 -36.01 -22.49 -9.08
C ILE A 216 -34.88 -22.97 -10.02
N PRO A 217 -34.82 -22.50 -11.29
CA PRO A 217 -33.85 -22.97 -12.28
C PRO A 217 -32.47 -22.32 -12.11
N LEU A 218 -31.79 -22.63 -11.01
CA LEU A 218 -30.40 -22.26 -10.75
C LEU A 218 -29.48 -22.82 -11.85
N ARG A 219 -28.59 -21.98 -12.40
CA ARG A 219 -27.81 -22.29 -13.60
C ARG A 219 -26.38 -22.74 -13.34
N LEU A 220 -25.81 -22.39 -12.20
CA LEU A 220 -24.47 -22.79 -11.77
C LEU A 220 -24.36 -22.73 -10.24
N GLN A 221 -23.61 -23.67 -9.65
CA GLN A 221 -23.07 -23.57 -8.30
C GLN A 221 -21.52 -23.58 -8.38
N VAL A 222 -20.86 -22.62 -7.71
CA VAL A 222 -19.39 -22.51 -7.66
C VAL A 222 -18.93 -22.78 -6.24
N LEU A 223 -18.27 -23.92 -6.03
CA LEU A 223 -17.91 -24.42 -4.71
C LEU A 223 -16.39 -24.47 -4.59
N ASN A 224 -15.81 -23.56 -3.82
CA ASN A 224 -14.37 -23.52 -3.56
C ASN A 224 -14.06 -24.02 -2.15
N VAL A 225 -13.24 -25.08 -2.05
CA VAL A 225 -12.90 -25.78 -0.78
C VAL A 225 -14.12 -25.92 0.15
N PRO A 226 -15.26 -26.46 -0.34
CA PRO A 226 -16.53 -26.38 0.36
C PRO A 226 -16.60 -27.35 1.54
N VAL A 227 -17.06 -26.88 2.71
CA VAL A 227 -17.47 -27.81 3.78
C VAL A 227 -18.77 -28.49 3.35
N CYS A 228 -18.81 -29.81 3.41
CA CYS A 228 -19.92 -30.64 2.93
C CYS A 228 -20.48 -31.57 4.02
N ASP A 229 -19.70 -31.90 5.05
CA ASP A 229 -20.02 -32.84 6.12
C ASP A 229 -19.45 -32.38 7.48
N LEU A 230 -20.30 -31.80 8.31
CA LEU A 230 -20.01 -31.47 9.70
C LEU A 230 -20.41 -32.59 10.69
N HIS A 231 -20.95 -33.71 10.22
CA HIS A 231 -21.47 -34.78 11.08
C HIS A 231 -20.50 -35.92 11.28
N SER A 232 -19.83 -36.37 10.22
CA SER A 232 -19.08 -37.64 10.21
C SER A 232 -17.63 -37.50 10.70
N GLY A 233 -17.08 -36.28 10.66
CA GLY A 233 -15.77 -35.96 11.22
C GLY A 233 -15.80 -35.54 12.69
N TYR A 234 -16.98 -35.38 13.31
CA TYR A 234 -17.13 -34.68 14.59
C TYR A 234 -18.10 -35.37 15.56
N THR A 235 -17.69 -35.42 16.83
CA THR A 235 -18.56 -35.83 17.94
C THR A 235 -19.72 -34.83 18.12
N PRO A 236 -20.79 -35.18 18.87
CA PRO A 236 -21.84 -34.22 19.20
C PRO A 236 -21.33 -32.95 19.88
N ASP A 237 -20.25 -33.04 20.67
CA ASP A 237 -19.62 -31.90 21.34
C ASP A 237 -18.64 -31.11 20.45
N GLY A 238 -18.45 -31.54 19.19
CA GLY A 238 -17.62 -30.87 18.19
C GLY A 238 -16.12 -31.10 18.33
N ASP A 239 -15.73 -32.20 18.99
CA ASP A 239 -14.36 -32.70 18.95
C ASP A 239 -14.15 -33.55 17.69
N PHE A 240 -12.93 -33.54 17.15
CA PHE A 240 -12.59 -34.30 15.94
C PHE A 240 -12.57 -35.81 16.23
N ASP A 241 -13.47 -36.55 15.60
CA ASP A 241 -13.50 -38.01 15.67
C ASP A 241 -12.48 -38.60 14.69
N ARG A 242 -11.21 -38.61 15.11
CA ARG A 242 -10.09 -39.09 14.30
C ARG A 242 -10.21 -40.56 13.89
N GLU A 243 -10.90 -41.37 14.69
CA GLU A 243 -11.06 -42.80 14.44
C GLU A 243 -12.16 -43.03 13.39
N ASN A 244 -13.35 -42.43 13.57
CA ASN A 244 -14.50 -42.69 12.71
C ASN A 244 -14.61 -41.77 11.47
N CYS A 245 -13.82 -40.68 11.39
CA CYS A 245 -13.87 -39.78 10.23
C CYS A 245 -13.63 -40.53 8.89
N PRO A 246 -14.54 -40.43 7.90
CA PRO A 246 -14.41 -41.16 6.64
C PRO A 246 -13.43 -40.54 5.64
N TYR A 247 -12.85 -39.37 5.95
CA TYR A 247 -12.02 -38.57 5.04
C TYR A 247 -10.54 -38.66 5.44
N GLU A 248 -9.68 -39.20 4.58
CA GLU A 248 -8.26 -39.36 4.92
C GLU A 248 -7.50 -38.03 4.85
N SER A 249 -7.98 -37.07 4.05
CA SER A 249 -7.54 -35.67 4.08
C SER A 249 -7.54 -35.06 5.49
N TYR A 250 -8.49 -35.41 6.36
CA TYR A 250 -8.50 -34.95 7.75
C TYR A 250 -7.35 -35.53 8.59
N ARG A 251 -6.88 -36.74 8.28
CA ARG A 251 -5.73 -37.38 8.95
C ARG A 251 -4.40 -36.94 8.36
N GLU A 252 -4.33 -36.76 7.04
CA GLU A 252 -3.17 -36.20 6.33
C GLU A 252 -2.89 -34.74 6.72
N MET A 253 -3.95 -33.94 6.88
CA MET A 253 -3.88 -32.47 7.02
C MET A 253 -4.29 -31.98 8.40
N GLU A 254 -4.29 -32.87 9.41
CA GLU A 254 -4.67 -32.59 10.79
C GLU A 254 -4.02 -31.31 11.35
N PHE A 255 -2.74 -31.11 11.02
CA PHE A 255 -1.91 -29.98 11.43
C PHE A 255 -1.53 -29.03 10.26
N THR A 256 -2.29 -29.02 9.15
CA THR A 256 -2.01 -28.11 8.02
C THR A 256 -2.14 -26.64 8.44
N ALA A 257 -1.19 -25.79 8.04
CA ALA A 257 -1.11 -24.43 8.58
C ALA A 257 -2.30 -23.53 8.19
N ALA A 258 -2.84 -23.72 6.98
CA ALA A 258 -3.94 -22.89 6.45
C ALA A 258 -5.27 -23.14 7.16
N LEU A 259 -5.60 -24.40 7.44
CA LEU A 259 -6.83 -24.86 8.09
C LEU A 259 -6.58 -26.18 8.86
N PRO A 260 -5.92 -26.15 10.03
CA PRO A 260 -5.72 -27.36 10.83
C PRO A 260 -7.07 -27.83 11.38
N VAL A 261 -7.21 -29.13 11.63
CA VAL A 261 -8.49 -29.73 12.03
C VAL A 261 -8.99 -29.20 13.38
N ALA A 262 -8.09 -28.73 14.26
CA ALA A 262 -8.44 -27.96 15.47
C ALA A 262 -9.24 -26.67 15.17
N ARG A 263 -8.98 -26.00 14.03
CA ARG A 263 -9.72 -24.82 13.58
C ARG A 263 -11.11 -25.19 13.05
N MET A 264 -11.24 -26.35 12.39
CA MET A 264 -12.56 -26.86 11.97
C MET A 264 -13.41 -27.36 13.15
N ALA A 265 -12.79 -28.00 14.15
CA ALA A 265 -13.45 -28.32 15.43
C ALA A 265 -13.98 -27.06 16.12
N TYR A 266 -13.15 -26.01 16.20
CA TYR A 266 -13.57 -24.70 16.68
C TYR A 266 -14.78 -24.14 15.90
N PHE A 267 -14.75 -24.17 14.56
CA PHE A 267 -15.89 -23.71 13.75
C PHE A 267 -17.16 -24.55 13.99
N HIS A 268 -17.08 -25.88 14.07
CA HIS A 268 -18.23 -26.73 14.42
C HIS A 268 -18.82 -26.33 15.78
N ARG A 269 -17.99 -26.22 16.83
CA ARG A 269 -18.45 -25.85 18.19
C ARG A 269 -19.10 -24.47 18.27
N HIS A 270 -18.64 -23.50 17.47
CA HIS A 270 -19.27 -22.17 17.42
C HIS A 270 -20.56 -22.16 16.57
N PHE A 271 -20.53 -22.74 15.37
CA PHE A 271 -21.65 -22.75 14.41
C PHE A 271 -22.85 -23.57 14.87
N LEU A 272 -22.62 -24.76 15.43
CA LEU A 272 -23.69 -25.65 15.91
C LEU A 272 -23.92 -25.55 17.42
N GLY A 273 -22.89 -25.24 18.20
CA GLY A 273 -22.92 -25.29 19.66
C GLY A 273 -22.20 -26.52 20.24
N VAL A 274 -22.25 -26.63 21.58
CA VAL A 274 -21.67 -27.72 22.37
C VAL A 274 -22.70 -28.12 23.45
N PRO A 275 -23.31 -29.31 23.36
CA PRO A 275 -23.37 -30.15 22.17
C PRO A 275 -24.08 -29.45 21.00
N ARG A 276 -23.91 -29.99 19.79
CA ARG A 276 -24.72 -29.63 18.61
C ARG A 276 -26.20 -29.99 18.83
N PRO A 277 -27.15 -29.41 18.06
CA PRO A 277 -28.58 -29.61 18.31
C PRO A 277 -29.00 -31.08 18.28
N ALA A 278 -29.89 -31.49 19.18
CA ALA A 278 -30.42 -32.84 19.17
C ALA A 278 -31.12 -33.14 17.83
N ARG A 279 -30.84 -34.32 17.25
CA ARG A 279 -31.31 -34.74 15.90
C ARG A 279 -30.71 -33.92 14.74
N SER A 280 -29.58 -33.24 14.95
CA SER A 280 -28.83 -32.53 13.90
C SER A 280 -28.56 -33.36 12.64
N GLU A 281 -28.34 -34.65 12.83
CA GLU A 281 -28.04 -35.68 11.82
C GLU A 281 -29.20 -35.96 10.86
N GLU A 282 -30.42 -35.52 11.20
CA GLU A 282 -31.57 -35.55 10.28
C GLU A 282 -31.64 -34.31 9.38
N ASP A 283 -30.98 -33.20 9.75
CA ASP A 283 -30.99 -31.96 8.99
C ASP A 283 -29.77 -31.84 8.06
N TRP A 284 -29.95 -32.35 6.85
CA TRP A 284 -28.95 -32.30 5.77
C TRP A 284 -28.45 -30.88 5.44
N LYS A 285 -29.12 -29.81 5.88
CA LYS A 285 -28.62 -28.43 5.70
C LYS A 285 -27.40 -28.12 6.58
N ILE A 286 -27.08 -28.96 7.57
CA ILE A 286 -25.80 -28.93 8.30
C ILE A 286 -24.69 -29.61 7.49
N SER A 287 -25.01 -30.69 6.79
CA SER A 287 -24.09 -31.52 6.01
C SER A 287 -24.70 -31.85 4.64
N PRO A 288 -24.58 -30.97 3.63
CA PRO A 288 -25.19 -31.18 2.31
C PRO A 288 -24.73 -32.47 1.61
N MET A 289 -23.61 -33.07 2.04
CA MET A 289 -23.22 -34.46 1.76
C MET A 289 -24.36 -35.47 1.95
N PHE A 290 -25.26 -35.27 2.92
CA PHE A 290 -26.37 -36.16 3.26
C PHE A 290 -27.75 -35.67 2.77
N ALA A 291 -27.78 -34.73 1.82
CA ALA A 291 -29.03 -34.35 1.19
C ALA A 291 -29.70 -35.58 0.54
N PRO A 292 -31.03 -35.78 0.73
CA PRO A 292 -31.70 -37.03 0.38
C PRO A 292 -31.80 -37.30 -1.13
N ASP A 293 -31.56 -36.27 -1.95
CA ASP A 293 -31.59 -36.36 -3.41
C ASP A 293 -30.72 -35.26 -4.04
N PHE A 294 -29.89 -35.67 -5.00
CA PHE A 294 -28.92 -34.84 -5.72
C PHE A 294 -29.35 -34.60 -7.19
N SER A 295 -30.47 -35.17 -7.63
CA SER A 295 -30.95 -35.04 -9.01
C SER A 295 -31.51 -33.64 -9.30
N GLY A 296 -31.34 -33.18 -10.54
CA GLY A 296 -31.86 -31.89 -11.00
C GLY A 296 -31.15 -30.65 -10.41
N LEU A 297 -30.03 -30.82 -9.70
CA LEU A 297 -29.22 -29.70 -9.21
C LEU A 297 -28.53 -28.95 -10.35
N ALA A 298 -28.15 -27.70 -10.08
CA ALA A 298 -27.40 -26.88 -11.01
C ALA A 298 -26.04 -27.52 -11.36
N PRO A 299 -25.53 -27.34 -12.59
CA PRO A 299 -24.14 -27.64 -12.93
C PRO A 299 -23.16 -27.03 -11.91
N ALA A 300 -22.08 -27.75 -11.61
CA ALA A 300 -21.13 -27.37 -10.56
C ALA A 300 -19.71 -27.15 -11.12
N LEU A 301 -19.06 -26.10 -10.62
CA LEU A 301 -17.60 -26.04 -10.51
C LEU A 301 -17.24 -26.40 -9.08
N VAL A 302 -16.33 -27.36 -8.89
CA VAL A 302 -15.83 -27.74 -7.57
C VAL A 302 -14.31 -27.66 -7.57
N PHE A 303 -13.76 -26.75 -6.77
CA PHE A 303 -12.32 -26.59 -6.57
C PHE A 303 -11.93 -27.14 -5.20
N THR A 304 -10.92 -28.00 -5.16
CA THR A 304 -10.34 -28.52 -3.91
C THR A 304 -8.85 -28.21 -3.86
N ALA A 305 -8.32 -28.05 -2.65
CA ALA A 305 -6.89 -27.86 -2.41
C ALA A 305 -6.28 -29.21 -1.99
N GLU A 306 -5.04 -29.51 -2.39
CA GLU A 306 -4.41 -30.78 -1.97
C GLU A 306 -4.09 -30.81 -0.46
N MET A 307 -3.69 -29.65 0.09
CA MET A 307 -3.13 -29.51 1.44
C MET A 307 -4.17 -29.01 2.46
N ASP A 308 -5.38 -29.56 2.38
CA ASP A 308 -6.61 -29.10 3.04
C ASP A 308 -7.42 -30.31 3.56
N PRO A 309 -7.88 -30.32 4.83
CA PRO A 309 -8.76 -31.39 5.32
C PRO A 309 -10.07 -31.50 4.52
N LEU A 310 -10.63 -30.41 3.98
CA LEU A 310 -11.92 -30.42 3.27
C LEU A 310 -11.86 -31.07 1.86
N ARG A 311 -10.67 -31.50 1.44
CA ARG A 311 -10.40 -32.06 0.11
C ARG A 311 -11.29 -33.26 -0.24
N ASP A 312 -11.30 -34.29 0.60
CA ASP A 312 -11.96 -35.56 0.24
C ASP A 312 -13.50 -35.46 0.36
N GLU A 313 -14.02 -34.59 1.25
CA GLU A 313 -15.47 -34.33 1.34
C GLU A 313 -16.00 -33.52 0.15
N GLY A 314 -15.26 -32.50 -0.31
CA GLY A 314 -15.63 -31.71 -1.49
C GLY A 314 -15.63 -32.56 -2.77
N GLU A 315 -14.66 -33.47 -2.90
CA GLU A 315 -14.60 -34.43 -4.00
C GLU A 315 -15.70 -35.51 -3.88
N GLY A 316 -16.06 -35.93 -2.66
CA GLY A 316 -17.20 -36.80 -2.40
C GLY A 316 -18.55 -36.18 -2.79
N TYR A 317 -18.76 -34.89 -2.49
CA TYR A 317 -19.95 -34.14 -2.90
C TYR A 317 -19.99 -33.95 -4.44
N ALA A 318 -18.86 -33.63 -5.06
CA ALA A 318 -18.70 -33.60 -6.52
C ALA A 318 -19.02 -34.96 -7.18
N ALA A 319 -18.61 -36.06 -6.55
CA ALA A 319 -18.92 -37.42 -7.00
C ALA A 319 -20.43 -37.74 -6.88
N LYS A 320 -21.10 -37.34 -5.79
CA LYS A 320 -22.56 -37.51 -5.63
C LYS A 320 -23.35 -36.71 -6.67
N LEU A 321 -23.00 -35.44 -6.90
CA LEU A 321 -23.57 -34.63 -7.99
C LEU A 321 -23.46 -35.33 -9.35
N LYS A 322 -22.26 -35.83 -9.68
CA LYS A 322 -21.97 -36.50 -10.94
C LYS A 322 -22.71 -37.85 -11.07
N ALA A 323 -22.84 -38.61 -9.98
CA ALA A 323 -23.59 -39.86 -9.93
C ALA A 323 -25.10 -39.63 -10.13
N ALA A 324 -25.64 -38.51 -9.63
CA ALA A 324 -27.02 -38.08 -9.87
C ALA A 324 -27.25 -37.44 -11.27
N GLY A 325 -26.26 -37.50 -12.17
CA GLY A 325 -26.35 -37.01 -13.54
C GLY A 325 -26.11 -35.51 -13.72
N CYS A 326 -25.73 -34.78 -12.67
CA CYS A 326 -25.42 -33.35 -12.78
C CYS A 326 -24.07 -33.14 -13.50
N ARG A 327 -23.96 -32.06 -14.28
CA ARG A 327 -22.69 -31.69 -14.92
C ARG A 327 -21.74 -31.11 -13.87
N VAL A 328 -20.59 -31.73 -13.67
CA VAL A 328 -19.54 -31.26 -12.73
C VAL A 328 -18.21 -31.11 -13.47
N GLU A 329 -17.58 -29.94 -13.34
CA GLU A 329 -16.13 -29.78 -13.56
C GLU A 329 -15.47 -29.69 -12.18
N MET A 330 -14.51 -30.58 -11.90
CA MET A 330 -13.85 -30.71 -10.60
C MET A 330 -12.35 -30.55 -10.79
N MET A 331 -11.70 -29.78 -9.91
CA MET A 331 -10.27 -29.45 -10.04
C MET A 331 -9.59 -29.42 -8.68
N ARG A 332 -8.74 -30.41 -8.41
CA ARG A 332 -7.82 -30.41 -7.27
C ARG A 332 -6.57 -29.60 -7.63
N MET A 333 -6.26 -28.57 -6.85
CA MET A 333 -5.05 -27.77 -6.99
C MET A 333 -3.90 -28.43 -6.22
N ALA A 334 -2.93 -28.98 -6.96
CA ALA A 334 -1.76 -29.64 -6.41
C ALA A 334 -0.92 -28.69 -5.54
N GLY A 335 -0.45 -29.19 -4.39
CA GLY A 335 0.34 -28.43 -3.39
C GLY A 335 -0.31 -27.17 -2.80
N ALA A 336 -1.58 -26.90 -3.12
CA ALA A 336 -2.25 -25.66 -2.74
C ALA A 336 -2.81 -25.73 -1.29
N PRO A 337 -2.77 -24.63 -0.53
CA PRO A 337 -3.44 -24.51 0.78
C PRO A 337 -4.96 -24.30 0.62
N HIS A 338 -5.72 -24.48 1.71
CA HIS A 338 -7.14 -24.09 1.78
C HIS A 338 -7.43 -22.66 1.26
N THR A 339 -6.51 -21.72 1.48
CA THR A 339 -6.66 -20.29 1.15
C THR A 339 -6.28 -19.90 -0.29
N PHE A 340 -5.88 -20.85 -1.14
CA PHE A 340 -5.20 -20.59 -2.42
C PHE A 340 -5.94 -19.64 -3.39
N ALA A 341 -7.28 -19.72 -3.44
CA ALA A 341 -8.11 -18.87 -4.30
C ALA A 341 -8.00 -17.37 -3.98
N MET A 342 -7.48 -17.03 -2.80
CA MET A 342 -7.25 -15.67 -2.33
C MET A 342 -5.78 -15.22 -2.47
N LEU A 343 -4.94 -16.03 -3.13
CA LEU A 343 -3.49 -15.83 -3.30
C LEU A 343 -3.11 -15.68 -4.79
N ASP A 344 -4.05 -15.28 -5.64
CA ASP A 344 -3.92 -15.14 -7.10
C ASP A 344 -2.86 -14.12 -7.56
N GLY A 345 -2.52 -13.13 -6.73
CA GLY A 345 -1.37 -12.27 -6.98
C GLY A 345 -0.04 -13.04 -6.98
N ILE A 346 0.10 -14.08 -6.16
CA ILE A 346 1.36 -14.82 -5.94
C ILE A 346 1.37 -16.26 -6.49
N MET A 347 0.32 -17.05 -6.24
CA MET A 347 0.20 -18.47 -6.58
C MET A 347 -0.51 -18.69 -7.92
N GLU A 348 0.00 -19.63 -8.72
CA GLU A 348 -0.62 -19.98 -9.99
C GLU A 348 -1.97 -20.68 -9.82
N SER A 349 -2.16 -21.48 -8.77
CA SER A 349 -3.45 -22.10 -8.45
C SER A 349 -4.55 -21.06 -8.18
N GLY A 350 -4.20 -19.90 -7.61
CA GLY A 350 -5.12 -18.77 -7.44
C GLY A 350 -5.52 -18.16 -8.79
N ARG A 351 -4.55 -17.95 -9.70
CA ARG A 351 -4.83 -17.44 -11.06
C ARG A 351 -5.69 -18.40 -11.89
N ILE A 352 -5.41 -19.71 -11.80
CA ILE A 352 -6.22 -20.75 -12.42
C ILE A 352 -7.65 -20.70 -11.88
N TYR A 353 -7.88 -20.48 -10.58
CA TYR A 353 -9.22 -20.30 -10.02
C TYR A 353 -9.94 -19.09 -10.63
N ILE A 354 -9.29 -17.92 -10.75
CA ILE A 354 -9.90 -16.74 -11.41
C ILE A 354 -10.28 -17.06 -12.86
N GLU A 355 -9.33 -17.58 -13.66
CA GLU A 355 -9.54 -17.90 -15.08
C GLU A 355 -10.65 -18.95 -15.29
N LYS A 356 -10.68 -19.97 -14.42
CA LYS A 356 -11.66 -21.06 -14.45
C LYS A 356 -13.05 -20.66 -14.00
N ASN A 357 -13.22 -19.56 -13.26
CA ASN A 357 -14.54 -19.04 -12.94
C ASN A 357 -15.12 -18.18 -14.08
N GLN A 358 -14.30 -17.41 -14.79
CA GLN A 358 -14.79 -16.58 -15.91
C GLN A 358 -15.48 -17.43 -17.00
N LYS A 359 -14.82 -18.50 -17.49
CA LYS A 359 -15.31 -19.27 -18.67
C LYS A 359 -16.67 -19.95 -18.48
N PRO A 360 -16.99 -20.61 -17.36
CA PRO A 360 -18.31 -21.24 -17.16
C PRO A 360 -19.37 -20.23 -16.73
N VAL A 361 -19.00 -19.12 -16.08
CA VAL A 361 -19.96 -18.06 -15.72
C VAL A 361 -20.38 -17.26 -16.97
N VAL A 362 -19.57 -17.20 -18.04
CA VAL A 362 -20.03 -16.77 -19.39
C VAL A 362 -21.19 -17.64 -19.91
N MET A 363 -21.28 -18.94 -19.56
CA MET A 363 -22.39 -19.78 -20.03
C MET A 363 -23.76 -19.31 -19.49
N LEU A 364 -23.79 -18.57 -18.37
CA LEU A 364 -24.98 -17.91 -17.83
C LEU A 364 -25.54 -16.80 -18.74
N THR A 365 -24.77 -16.32 -19.71
CA THR A 365 -25.16 -15.21 -20.59
C THR A 365 -25.74 -15.67 -21.93
N SER A 366 -25.56 -16.95 -22.28
CA SER A 366 -26.12 -17.54 -23.49
C SER A 366 -27.62 -17.84 -23.33
N ALA A 367 -28.46 -17.14 -24.11
CA ALA A 367 -29.92 -17.29 -24.05
C ALA A 367 -30.45 -18.57 -24.75
N HIS A 368 -29.59 -19.40 -25.37
CA HIS A 368 -29.98 -20.54 -26.21
C HIS A 368 -29.12 -21.79 -25.94
N THR A 369 -29.60 -22.70 -25.09
CA THR A 369 -29.02 -24.02 -24.86
C THR A 369 -29.37 -25.01 -25.99
N SER A 370 -28.93 -24.72 -27.22
CA SER A 370 -29.10 -25.68 -28.33
C SER A 370 -28.18 -26.90 -28.17
N ARG A 371 -28.69 -28.09 -28.54
CA ARG A 371 -27.94 -29.37 -28.45
C ARG A 371 -26.67 -29.42 -29.31
N ALA A 372 -26.43 -28.45 -30.20
CA ALA A 372 -25.30 -28.46 -31.13
C ALA A 372 -23.94 -28.15 -30.46
N ALA A 373 -23.91 -27.32 -29.42
CA ALA A 373 -22.67 -26.91 -28.74
C ALA A 373 -21.95 -28.06 -28.00
N VAL A 374 -22.60 -29.22 -27.84
CA VAL A 374 -22.12 -30.35 -27.04
C VAL A 374 -20.96 -31.12 -27.71
N ARG A 375 -20.67 -30.89 -29.00
CA ARG A 375 -19.69 -31.69 -29.76
C ARG A 375 -18.23 -31.17 -29.78
N SER A 376 -17.93 -29.92 -29.42
CA SER A 376 -16.59 -29.34 -29.66
C SER A 376 -15.56 -29.52 -28.53
N MET A 377 -15.93 -30.09 -27.37
CA MET A 377 -14.99 -30.29 -26.26
C MET A 377 -14.23 -31.63 -26.28
N ALA A 378 -14.56 -32.55 -27.20
CA ALA A 378 -13.97 -33.90 -27.23
C ALA A 378 -12.54 -33.98 -27.82
N SER A 379 -11.97 -32.86 -28.26
CA SER A 379 -10.75 -32.83 -29.11
C SER A 379 -9.51 -32.18 -28.47
N LEU A 380 -9.46 -32.01 -27.15
CA LEU A 380 -8.37 -31.31 -26.45
C LEU A 380 -7.70 -32.11 -25.32
N THR A 381 -8.02 -33.39 -25.15
CA THR A 381 -7.51 -34.24 -24.05
C THR A 381 -6.18 -34.97 -24.35
N HIS A 382 -5.46 -34.60 -25.43
CA HIS A 382 -4.22 -35.27 -25.86
C HIS A 382 -3.10 -34.26 -26.23
N ALA A 383 -2.64 -33.48 -25.25
CA ALA A 383 -1.49 -32.58 -25.41
C ALA A 383 -0.65 -32.36 -24.13
N ALA A 384 -0.64 -33.30 -23.18
CA ALA A 384 0.06 -33.14 -21.89
C ALA A 384 0.60 -34.46 -21.29
N SER A 385 1.45 -35.19 -22.02
CA SER A 385 2.29 -36.24 -21.39
C SER A 385 3.56 -36.53 -22.18
N ARG A 386 4.60 -37.00 -21.47
CA ARG A 386 5.91 -37.49 -21.94
C ARG A 386 6.90 -36.43 -22.44
N ALA A 387 7.90 -36.16 -21.60
CA ALA A 387 9.20 -35.63 -22.00
C ALA A 387 10.32 -36.45 -21.32
N SER A 388 10.70 -37.58 -21.92
CA SER A 388 11.90 -38.34 -21.53
C SER A 388 12.38 -39.28 -22.66
N ALA A 389 13.71 -39.40 -22.75
CA ALA A 389 14.50 -40.28 -23.62
C ALA A 389 14.45 -40.10 -25.16
N SER A 390 15.65 -40.15 -25.73
CA SER A 390 16.03 -40.18 -27.16
C SER A 390 16.88 -41.45 -27.42
N PRO A 391 17.37 -41.75 -28.64
CA PRO A 391 16.74 -41.68 -29.97
C PRO A 391 16.93 -42.99 -30.81
N ALA A 392 16.10 -43.26 -31.84
CA ALA A 392 16.43 -44.27 -32.86
C ALA A 392 15.73 -44.12 -34.24
N VAL A 393 16.55 -44.05 -35.30
CA VAL A 393 16.41 -44.71 -36.63
C VAL A 393 15.07 -44.60 -37.44
N ALA A 394 14.98 -43.50 -38.21
CA ALA A 394 14.94 -43.44 -39.70
C ALA A 394 13.86 -44.11 -40.60
N ARG A 395 13.62 -43.43 -41.76
CA ARG A 395 12.91 -43.84 -43.01
C ARG A 395 11.36 -43.96 -42.89
N THR A 396 10.50 -43.66 -43.88
CA THR A 396 10.55 -43.06 -45.25
C THR A 396 9.07 -42.80 -45.68
N ALA A 397 8.66 -41.91 -46.61
CA ALA A 397 9.23 -40.75 -47.33
C ALA A 397 8.09 -40.06 -48.16
N VAL A 398 8.42 -39.13 -49.09
CA VAL A 398 7.78 -38.85 -50.42
C VAL A 398 6.23 -39.02 -50.55
N ALA A 399 5.42 -38.02 -50.95
CA ALA A 399 5.50 -37.30 -52.24
C ALA A 399 4.63 -36.01 -52.34
N PHE A 400 5.08 -35.08 -53.19
CA PHE A 400 4.34 -34.21 -54.13
C PHE A 400 3.19 -33.24 -53.71
N THR A 401 3.36 -32.00 -54.19
CA THR A 401 2.38 -30.94 -54.48
C THR A 401 1.84 -31.13 -55.94
N PRO A 402 1.18 -30.18 -56.66
CA PRO A 402 0.66 -28.84 -56.32
C PRO A 402 -0.78 -28.56 -56.86
N ALA A 403 -1.25 -27.31 -56.76
CA ALA A 403 -1.71 -26.46 -57.89
C ALA A 403 -2.69 -25.34 -57.45
N SER A 404 -2.79 -24.28 -58.26
CA SER A 404 -3.58 -23.07 -57.98
C SER A 404 -4.38 -22.60 -59.23
N PHE A 405 -5.55 -21.97 -59.03
CA PHE A 405 -6.28 -21.21 -60.06
C PHE A 405 -7.03 -20.01 -59.47
N SER A 406 -7.64 -19.18 -60.33
CA SER A 406 -7.52 -17.71 -60.19
C SER A 406 -8.59 -16.90 -60.96
N CYS A 407 -8.71 -15.62 -60.58
CA CYS A 407 -8.96 -14.45 -61.44
C CYS A 407 -10.41 -13.90 -61.67
N ARG A 408 -10.46 -12.55 -61.78
CA ARG A 408 -11.47 -11.64 -62.43
C ARG A 408 -12.75 -11.30 -61.62
N ARG A 409 -13.30 -10.06 -61.53
CA ARG A 409 -13.42 -8.78 -62.34
C ARG A 409 -14.75 -8.72 -63.16
N LEU A 410 -15.50 -7.61 -63.34
CA LEU A 410 -15.36 -6.16 -63.00
C LEU A 410 -16.68 -5.33 -63.23
N LEU A 411 -16.75 -4.05 -62.76
CA LEU A 411 -17.62 -2.90 -63.21
C LEU A 411 -19.16 -2.94 -62.92
N SER A 412 -19.98 -1.86 -62.98
CA SER A 412 -19.84 -0.40 -62.66
C SER A 412 -21.18 0.41 -62.81
N SER A 413 -21.18 1.72 -62.49
CA SER A 413 -22.00 2.85 -63.05
C SER A 413 -22.96 3.64 -62.10
N ASN A 414 -23.39 4.84 -62.55
CA ASN A 414 -23.72 6.04 -61.73
C ASN A 414 -25.20 6.49 -61.70
N SER A 415 -25.58 7.36 -60.75
CA SER A 415 -26.35 8.61 -61.00
C SER A 415 -26.45 9.57 -59.78
N ARG A 416 -26.80 10.85 -60.01
CA ARG A 416 -27.06 11.95 -59.04
C ARG A 416 -28.18 12.86 -59.60
N PRO A 417 -28.99 13.53 -58.76
CA PRO A 417 -28.84 14.99 -58.46
C PRO A 417 -29.09 15.31 -56.95
N VAL A 418 -29.13 16.54 -56.39
CA VAL A 418 -28.47 17.87 -56.45
C VAL A 418 -29.36 18.84 -55.62
N GLN A 419 -28.78 19.51 -54.61
CA GLN A 419 -29.16 20.79 -53.93
C GLN A 419 -30.62 21.15 -53.53
N GLN A 420 -30.80 21.63 -52.28
CA GLN A 420 -31.15 23.05 -51.98
C GLN A 420 -30.95 23.45 -50.49
N PHE A 421 -31.03 24.76 -50.18
CA PHE A 421 -30.79 25.48 -48.91
C PHE A 421 -31.99 26.44 -48.61
N PRO A 422 -32.31 26.91 -47.37
CA PRO A 422 -31.50 27.80 -46.49
C PRO A 422 -31.54 27.43 -44.97
N ARG A 423 -30.84 28.02 -43.97
CA ARG A 423 -29.99 29.23 -43.73
C ARG A 423 -30.68 30.42 -42.99
N LEU A 424 -29.92 31.11 -42.11
CA LEU A 424 -30.24 32.27 -41.20
C LEU A 424 -30.79 31.85 -39.81
N GLN A 425 -30.47 32.48 -38.66
CA GLN A 425 -29.58 33.59 -38.24
C GLN A 425 -28.94 33.20 -36.87
N SER A 426 -27.65 33.39 -36.56
CA SER A 426 -26.87 34.63 -36.34
C SER A 426 -27.19 35.40 -35.04
N LEU A 427 -26.26 35.35 -34.08
CA LEU A 427 -25.73 36.55 -33.37
C LEU A 427 -24.40 36.21 -32.65
N THR A 428 -23.40 37.10 -32.72
CA THR A 428 -22.05 36.89 -32.14
C THR A 428 -21.42 38.19 -31.67
N SER A 429 -20.95 38.25 -30.43
CA SER A 429 -20.09 39.33 -29.88
C SER A 429 -19.60 38.95 -28.47
N THR A 430 -18.39 39.26 -28.00
CA THR A 430 -17.06 39.40 -28.63
C THR A 430 -16.01 39.13 -27.55
N SER A 431 -14.84 38.56 -27.91
CA SER A 431 -13.61 38.74 -27.11
C SER A 431 -12.37 38.62 -28.00
N SER A 432 -11.36 39.44 -27.74
CA SER A 432 -10.25 39.69 -28.66
C SER A 432 -9.07 38.74 -28.43
N LYS A 433 -8.78 37.85 -29.38
CA LYS A 433 -7.44 37.28 -29.53
C LYS A 433 -6.55 38.28 -30.27
N ARG A 434 -5.75 39.06 -29.53
CA ARG A 434 -4.61 39.79 -30.12
C ARG A 434 -3.59 38.77 -30.61
N ALA A 435 -3.12 38.92 -31.85
CA ALA A 435 -1.89 38.29 -32.27
C ALA A 435 -0.71 39.02 -31.61
N PHE A 436 0.16 38.28 -30.93
CA PHE A 436 1.54 38.70 -30.70
C PHE A 436 2.43 37.99 -31.71
N GLY A 437 3.43 38.70 -32.23
CA GLY A 437 4.18 38.26 -33.41
C GLY A 437 5.01 37.01 -33.15
N THR A 438 5.27 36.26 -34.22
CA THR A 438 6.34 35.27 -34.27
C THR A 438 7.68 35.95 -33.99
N THR A 439 8.18 35.82 -32.77
CA THR A 439 9.59 36.10 -32.48
C THR A 439 10.42 35.18 -33.36
N VAL A 440 11.26 35.78 -34.21
CA VAL A 440 12.28 35.04 -34.95
C VAL A 440 13.14 34.33 -33.91
N LYS A 441 13.23 33.00 -33.98
CA LYS A 441 14.29 32.27 -33.29
C LYS A 441 15.61 32.74 -33.88
N MET A 442 16.26 33.69 -33.20
CA MET A 442 17.70 33.88 -33.30
C MET A 442 18.33 32.50 -33.09
N SER A 443 18.98 31.96 -34.11
CA SER A 443 19.73 30.71 -33.98
C SER A 443 20.86 30.96 -32.98
N SER A 444 20.72 30.43 -31.76
CA SER A 444 21.80 30.37 -30.80
C SER A 444 23.00 29.70 -31.47
N ALA A 445 24.13 30.40 -31.54
CA ALA A 445 25.33 29.86 -32.16
C ALA A 445 25.69 28.51 -31.50
N THR A 446 25.89 27.49 -32.33
CA THR A 446 26.32 26.16 -31.88
C THR A 446 27.82 25.97 -32.09
N ARG A 447 28.40 25.04 -31.34
CA ARG A 447 29.72 24.46 -31.59
C ARG A 447 29.56 22.96 -31.81
N ILE A 448 30.51 22.35 -32.50
CA ILE A 448 30.60 20.88 -32.58
C ILE A 448 31.34 20.35 -31.36
N GLU A 449 30.74 19.37 -30.69
CA GLU A 449 31.39 18.55 -29.67
C GLU A 449 31.37 17.08 -30.12
N THR A 450 32.39 16.32 -29.71
CA THR A 450 32.55 14.90 -30.04
C THR A 450 32.47 13.99 -28.81
N ASP A 451 31.94 12.79 -29.00
CA ASP A 451 32.09 11.64 -28.10
C ASP A 451 32.27 10.33 -28.89
N ALA A 452 32.17 9.17 -28.23
CA ALA A 452 32.31 7.86 -28.87
C ALA A 452 31.24 7.54 -29.92
N PHE A 453 30.15 8.32 -30.00
CA PHE A 453 29.11 8.22 -31.02
C PHE A 453 29.24 9.28 -32.12
N GLY A 454 30.39 9.98 -32.17
CA GLY A 454 30.71 10.97 -33.19
C GLY A 454 30.40 12.40 -32.75
N GLU A 455 30.06 13.25 -33.72
CA GLU A 455 29.77 14.67 -33.52
C GLU A 455 28.33 14.93 -33.01
N ILE A 456 28.12 16.11 -32.42
CA ILE A 456 26.82 16.70 -32.11
C ILE A 456 26.95 18.22 -31.95
N GLU A 457 25.92 18.98 -32.35
CA GLU A 457 25.83 20.42 -32.12
C GLU A 457 25.41 20.74 -30.68
N VAL A 458 26.14 21.64 -30.02
CA VAL A 458 25.91 22.10 -28.64
C VAL A 458 25.86 23.64 -28.60
N PRO A 459 24.95 24.28 -27.85
CA PRO A 459 24.93 25.74 -27.73
C PRO A 459 26.27 26.31 -27.21
N ALA A 460 26.82 27.31 -27.91
CA ALA A 460 28.16 27.85 -27.63
C ALA A 460 28.27 28.60 -26.29
N ASP A 461 27.15 29.14 -25.81
CA ASP A 461 27.01 29.78 -24.50
C ASP A 461 27.08 28.77 -23.32
N LYS A 462 26.87 27.47 -23.58
CA LYS A 462 26.76 26.45 -22.54
C LYS A 462 28.03 25.59 -22.40
N TYR A 463 28.51 25.38 -21.17
CA TYR A 463 29.73 24.58 -20.91
C TYR A 463 29.53 23.06 -20.97
N TRP A 464 28.31 22.53 -20.97
CA TRP A 464 28.09 21.10 -21.15
C TRP A 464 28.54 20.64 -22.54
N GLY A 465 28.84 19.35 -22.72
CA GLY A 465 29.42 18.81 -23.95
C GLY A 465 28.51 17.80 -24.67
N ALA A 466 29.12 16.92 -25.47
CA ALA A 466 28.40 15.98 -26.31
C ALA A 466 27.50 15.02 -25.53
N GLN A 467 27.96 14.46 -24.40
CA GLN A 467 27.19 13.46 -23.67
C GLN A 467 26.00 14.06 -22.96
N THR A 468 26.14 15.27 -22.40
CA THR A 468 25.00 16.02 -21.86
C THR A 468 23.99 16.36 -22.95
N GLN A 469 24.45 16.80 -24.13
CA GLN A 469 23.57 17.15 -25.25
C GLN A 469 22.80 15.93 -25.78
N ARG A 470 23.44 14.76 -25.89
CA ARG A 470 22.75 13.49 -26.23
C ARG A 470 21.77 13.08 -25.13
N SER A 471 22.16 13.19 -23.86
CA SER A 471 21.28 12.85 -22.73
C SER A 471 20.05 13.75 -22.67
N LEU A 472 20.17 15.03 -23.02
CA LEU A 472 19.07 15.99 -23.05
C LEU A 472 18.02 15.64 -24.13
N GLY A 473 18.44 15.09 -25.27
CA GLY A 473 17.54 14.60 -26.32
C GLY A 473 16.98 13.20 -26.06
N ASN A 474 17.73 12.33 -25.36
CA ASN A 474 17.33 10.95 -25.09
C ASN A 474 16.37 10.81 -23.89
N PHE A 475 16.36 11.78 -22.96
CA PHE A 475 15.60 11.73 -21.71
C PHE A 475 14.77 13.00 -21.50
N ASP A 476 14.01 13.41 -22.52
CA ASP A 476 13.13 14.58 -22.44
C ASP A 476 11.83 14.27 -21.66
N ILE A 477 11.93 14.24 -20.33
CA ILE A 477 10.87 13.80 -19.43
C ILE A 477 10.62 14.87 -18.36
N ASN A 478 9.43 15.48 -18.39
CA ASN A 478 8.94 16.48 -17.41
C ASN A 478 9.93 17.66 -17.17
N GLN A 479 10.47 18.23 -18.25
CA GLN A 479 11.34 19.40 -18.18
C GLN A 479 10.55 20.72 -18.19
N PRO A 480 11.00 21.75 -17.43
CA PRO A 480 12.19 21.77 -16.56
C PRO A 480 11.96 21.24 -15.12
N GLN A 481 10.79 20.71 -14.79
CA GLN A 481 10.35 20.44 -13.42
C GLN A 481 11.17 19.36 -12.69
N ASP A 482 11.39 18.18 -13.30
CA ASP A 482 12.17 17.09 -12.68
C ASP A 482 13.66 17.11 -13.11
N ARG A 483 14.27 18.30 -13.09
CA ARG A 483 15.74 18.41 -13.21
C ARG A 483 16.47 17.82 -12.01
N MET A 484 17.72 17.40 -12.23
CA MET A 484 18.60 16.92 -11.15
C MET A 484 18.71 18.00 -10.05
N PRO A 485 18.46 17.69 -8.76
CA PRO A 485 18.40 18.71 -7.72
C PRO A 485 19.71 19.49 -7.56
N GLU A 486 19.58 20.81 -7.38
CA GLU A 486 20.70 21.73 -7.17
C GLU A 486 21.72 21.27 -6.10
N PRO A 487 21.33 20.70 -4.94
CA PRO A 487 22.30 20.20 -3.97
C PRO A 487 23.19 19.06 -4.50
N VAL A 488 22.68 18.21 -5.42
CA VAL A 488 23.47 17.15 -6.07
C VAL A 488 24.49 17.76 -7.04
N VAL A 489 24.09 18.80 -7.77
CA VAL A 489 24.99 19.53 -8.68
C VAL A 489 26.10 20.23 -7.89
N LYS A 490 25.77 20.90 -6.78
CA LYS A 490 26.75 21.52 -5.89
C LYS A 490 27.69 20.49 -5.26
N ALA A 491 27.16 19.34 -4.82
CA ALA A 491 27.96 18.23 -4.30
C ALA A 491 28.93 17.65 -5.34
N PHE A 492 28.56 17.62 -6.63
CA PHE A 492 29.50 17.30 -7.71
C PHE A 492 30.64 18.34 -7.83
N GLY A 493 30.36 19.63 -7.67
CA GLY A 493 31.40 20.67 -7.59
C GLY A 493 32.40 20.39 -6.46
N ILE A 494 31.90 20.11 -5.25
CA ILE A 494 32.73 19.76 -4.08
C ILE A 494 33.59 18.51 -4.37
N LEU A 495 32.98 17.44 -4.87
CA LEU A 495 33.66 16.18 -5.17
C LEU A 495 34.74 16.33 -6.24
N LYS A 496 34.49 17.06 -7.32
CA LYS A 496 35.45 17.23 -8.42
C LYS A 496 36.60 18.18 -8.03
N GLY A 497 36.33 19.17 -7.16
CA GLY A 497 37.37 19.98 -6.53
C GLY A 497 38.30 19.14 -5.65
N ALA A 498 37.74 18.30 -4.77
CA ALA A 498 38.50 17.35 -3.96
C ALA A 498 39.30 16.35 -4.81
N ALA A 499 38.70 15.81 -5.88
CA ALA A 499 39.37 14.88 -6.78
C ALA A 499 40.58 15.50 -7.49
N ALA A 500 40.51 16.77 -7.92
CA ALA A 500 41.65 17.47 -8.48
C ALA A 500 42.76 17.71 -7.44
N GLU A 501 42.41 18.17 -6.24
CA GLU A 501 43.34 18.38 -5.12
C GLU A 501 44.06 17.10 -4.68
N VAL A 502 43.39 15.94 -4.73
CA VAL A 502 44.01 14.65 -4.44
C VAL A 502 44.85 14.16 -5.61
N ASN A 503 44.33 14.17 -6.85
CA ASN A 503 45.06 13.66 -8.02
C ASN A 503 46.32 14.48 -8.40
N MET A 504 46.42 15.76 -8.04
CA MET A 504 47.66 16.54 -8.22
C MET A 504 48.88 15.95 -7.49
N LYS A 505 48.65 15.17 -6.41
CA LYS A 505 49.72 14.48 -5.67
C LYS A 505 50.17 13.17 -6.35
N PHE A 506 49.47 12.74 -7.41
CA PHE A 506 49.61 11.42 -8.04
C PHE A 506 49.68 11.46 -9.58
N GLY A 507 49.84 12.65 -10.19
CA GLY A 507 50.17 12.78 -11.62
C GLY A 507 49.31 13.73 -12.44
N LEU A 508 48.23 14.30 -11.88
CA LEU A 508 47.52 15.40 -12.53
C LEU A 508 48.41 16.65 -12.55
N ASP A 509 48.59 17.26 -13.73
CA ASP A 509 49.35 18.51 -13.86
C ASP A 509 48.79 19.60 -12.94
N PRO A 510 49.61 20.29 -12.11
CA PRO A 510 49.11 21.27 -11.16
C PRO A 510 48.38 22.47 -11.78
N LYS A 511 48.75 22.90 -13.00
CA LYS A 511 48.08 24.02 -13.66
C LYS A 511 46.70 23.62 -14.16
N ILE A 512 46.54 22.38 -14.63
CA ILE A 512 45.24 21.77 -14.94
C ILE A 512 44.43 21.57 -13.65
N GLY A 513 45.05 21.04 -12.59
CA GLY A 513 44.40 20.76 -11.30
C GLY A 513 43.80 22.00 -10.64
N GLU A 514 44.54 23.11 -10.57
CA GLU A 514 44.00 24.37 -10.02
C GLU A 514 42.89 24.98 -10.88
N ALA A 515 42.97 24.87 -12.22
CA ALA A 515 41.87 25.32 -13.09
C ALA A 515 40.60 24.47 -12.92
N ILE A 516 40.75 23.15 -12.70
CA ILE A 516 39.62 22.26 -12.34
C ILE A 516 39.06 22.65 -10.97
N LYS A 517 39.91 22.89 -9.95
CA LYS A 517 39.47 23.34 -8.62
C LYS A 517 38.67 24.63 -8.68
N GLN A 518 39.13 25.63 -9.43
CA GLN A 518 38.40 26.89 -9.63
C GLN A 518 37.04 26.67 -10.31
N ALA A 519 37.01 25.93 -11.42
CA ALA A 519 35.75 25.64 -12.13
C ALA A 519 34.78 24.81 -11.29
N ALA A 520 35.28 23.86 -10.48
CA ALA A 520 34.48 23.04 -9.59
C ALA A 520 33.94 23.82 -8.38
N ALA A 521 34.68 24.81 -7.87
CA ALA A 521 34.19 25.75 -6.87
C ALA A 521 33.03 26.61 -7.41
N GLU A 522 33.12 27.11 -8.65
CA GLU A 522 32.01 27.85 -9.27
C GLU A 522 30.73 26.98 -9.42
N VAL A 523 30.87 25.66 -9.61
CA VAL A 523 29.74 24.71 -9.55
C VAL A 523 29.21 24.55 -8.12
N ALA A 524 30.09 24.35 -7.13
CA ALA A 524 29.73 24.17 -5.72
C ALA A 524 28.99 25.39 -5.12
N GLU A 525 29.41 26.59 -5.52
CA GLU A 525 28.79 27.87 -5.13
C GLU A 525 27.44 28.13 -5.84
N GLY A 526 27.07 27.34 -6.85
CA GLY A 526 25.83 27.51 -7.61
C GLY A 526 25.93 28.49 -8.79
N LYS A 527 27.11 29.03 -9.12
CA LYS A 527 27.27 30.04 -10.19
C LYS A 527 26.98 29.50 -11.60
N LEU A 528 26.98 28.18 -11.78
CA LEU A 528 26.90 27.50 -13.08
C LEU A 528 25.66 26.60 -13.27
N MET A 529 24.61 26.72 -12.45
CA MET A 529 23.42 25.82 -12.52
C MET A 529 22.74 25.82 -13.89
N ASP A 530 22.81 26.93 -14.61
CA ASP A 530 22.27 27.11 -15.97
C ASP A 530 22.96 26.25 -17.05
N HIS A 531 23.95 25.44 -16.65
CA HIS A 531 24.67 24.46 -17.47
C HIS A 531 24.39 23.00 -17.07
N PHE A 532 23.41 22.76 -16.20
CA PHE A 532 22.99 21.42 -15.74
C PHE A 532 21.52 21.16 -16.12
N PRO A 533 21.22 20.91 -17.41
CA PRO A 533 19.85 20.83 -17.90
C PRO A 533 19.17 19.47 -17.64
N LEU A 534 19.91 18.45 -17.19
CA LEU A 534 19.48 17.05 -17.17
C LEU A 534 18.43 16.73 -16.10
N VAL A 535 17.63 15.71 -16.42
CA VAL A 535 16.53 15.21 -15.59
C VAL A 535 16.97 14.17 -14.56
N VAL A 536 16.14 13.97 -13.55
CA VAL A 536 16.19 12.83 -12.62
C VAL A 536 15.92 11.52 -13.37
N TRP A 537 15.03 11.57 -14.37
CA TRP A 537 14.59 10.45 -15.20
C TRP A 537 15.60 10.04 -16.28
N GLN A 538 16.87 9.97 -15.91
CA GLN A 538 18.02 9.65 -16.77
C GLN A 538 18.54 8.22 -16.49
N THR A 539 19.75 7.90 -16.93
CA THR A 539 20.43 6.64 -16.57
C THR A 539 20.49 6.42 -15.06
N GLY A 540 20.09 5.21 -14.63
CA GLY A 540 19.85 4.87 -13.23
C GLY A 540 21.07 4.90 -12.30
N SER A 541 22.28 4.83 -12.85
CA SER A 541 23.54 5.03 -12.11
C SER A 541 23.85 6.50 -11.80
N GLY A 542 23.20 7.44 -12.50
CA GLY A 542 23.55 8.86 -12.48
C GLY A 542 24.74 9.25 -13.38
N THR A 543 25.25 8.34 -14.22
CA THR A 543 26.38 8.58 -15.15
C THR A 543 26.25 9.87 -15.95
N GLN A 544 25.05 10.22 -16.42
CA GLN A 544 24.85 11.40 -17.25
C GLN A 544 25.02 12.72 -16.48
N SER A 545 24.63 12.80 -15.20
CA SER A 545 24.97 13.97 -14.36
C SER A 545 26.43 14.02 -13.94
N ASN A 546 27.08 12.86 -13.71
CA ASN A 546 28.53 12.83 -13.50
C ASN A 546 29.28 13.37 -14.74
N MET A 547 28.87 12.94 -15.93
CA MET A 547 29.44 13.43 -17.19
C MET A 547 29.09 14.89 -17.48
N ASN A 548 27.89 15.36 -17.15
CA ASN A 548 27.54 16.79 -17.23
C ASN A 548 28.44 17.64 -16.34
N SER A 549 28.74 17.16 -15.13
CA SER A 549 29.69 17.82 -14.22
C SER A 549 31.10 17.82 -14.79
N ASN A 550 31.56 16.68 -15.30
CA ASN A 550 32.86 16.54 -15.96
C ASN A 550 33.00 17.48 -17.16
N GLU A 551 32.00 17.53 -18.05
CA GLU A 551 32.00 18.38 -19.25
C GLU A 551 31.97 19.87 -18.90
N VAL A 552 31.09 20.29 -17.98
CA VAL A 552 31.00 21.70 -17.55
C VAL A 552 32.30 22.18 -16.91
N ILE A 553 32.83 21.41 -15.96
CA ILE A 553 34.08 21.75 -15.25
C ILE A 553 35.28 21.70 -16.22
N SER A 554 35.32 20.73 -17.12
CA SER A 554 36.35 20.65 -18.18
C SER A 554 36.33 21.87 -19.08
N ASN A 555 35.17 22.25 -19.63
CA ASN A 555 35.04 23.37 -20.56
C ASN A 555 35.26 24.73 -19.88
N ARG A 556 34.88 24.88 -18.62
CA ARG A 556 35.19 26.08 -17.82
C ARG A 556 36.67 26.16 -17.45
N ALA A 557 37.31 25.05 -17.09
CA ALA A 557 38.75 25.00 -16.82
C ALA A 557 39.60 25.24 -18.09
N ILE A 558 39.15 24.79 -19.26
CA ILE A 558 39.76 25.15 -20.56
C ILE A 558 39.74 26.67 -20.78
N GLU A 559 38.59 27.31 -20.54
CA GLU A 559 38.41 28.75 -20.72
C GLU A 559 39.26 29.57 -19.73
N ILE A 560 39.33 29.15 -18.45
CA ILE A 560 40.25 29.70 -17.45
C ILE A 560 41.73 29.60 -17.89
N LEU A 561 42.08 28.56 -18.64
CA LEU A 561 43.42 28.34 -19.20
C LEU A 561 43.63 28.99 -20.59
N GLY A 562 42.65 29.73 -21.12
CA GLY A 562 42.71 30.42 -22.40
C GLY A 562 42.56 29.53 -23.64
N GLY A 563 42.03 28.31 -23.48
CA GLY A 563 41.76 27.36 -24.58
C GLY A 563 40.33 27.46 -25.15
N GLU A 564 40.04 26.63 -26.16
CA GLU A 564 38.77 26.64 -26.88
C GLU A 564 37.75 25.64 -26.31
N LYS A 565 36.55 26.13 -25.98
CA LYS A 565 35.43 25.35 -25.44
C LYS A 565 35.04 24.20 -26.39
N GLY A 566 35.04 22.96 -25.90
CA GLY A 566 34.73 21.74 -26.65
C GLY A 566 35.92 21.06 -27.35
N SER A 567 37.09 21.70 -27.41
CA SER A 567 38.33 21.08 -27.90
C SER A 567 38.83 19.94 -26.99
N LYS A 568 38.33 19.87 -25.75
CA LYS A 568 38.77 18.98 -24.66
C LYS A 568 40.28 19.08 -24.37
N LYS A 569 40.87 20.25 -24.64
CA LYS A 569 42.30 20.58 -24.44
C LYS A 569 42.43 21.99 -23.85
N PRO A 570 43.28 22.21 -22.83
CA PRO A 570 44.16 21.24 -22.18
C PRO A 570 43.45 20.27 -21.20
N VAL A 571 42.17 20.48 -20.90
CA VAL A 571 41.44 19.65 -19.91
C VAL A 571 40.53 18.65 -20.61
N HIS A 572 40.72 17.35 -20.36
CA HIS A 572 39.81 16.30 -20.84
C HIS A 572 38.79 15.94 -19.74
N PRO A 573 37.49 15.82 -20.06
CA PRO A 573 36.45 15.58 -19.03
C PRO A 573 36.58 14.21 -18.38
N ASN A 574 37.08 13.19 -19.09
CA ASN A 574 37.34 11.88 -18.50
C ASN A 574 38.72 11.86 -17.82
N ASP A 575 39.77 12.10 -18.59
CA ASP A 575 41.15 11.78 -18.21
C ASP A 575 41.69 12.71 -17.12
N HIS A 576 41.16 13.94 -17.00
CA HIS A 576 41.57 14.91 -15.99
C HIS A 576 40.48 15.15 -14.94
N VAL A 577 39.23 15.46 -15.35
CA VAL A 577 38.15 15.80 -14.41
C VAL A 577 37.52 14.55 -13.74
N ASN A 578 37.57 13.39 -14.42
CA ASN A 578 37.13 12.10 -13.87
C ASN A 578 38.32 11.16 -13.58
N MET A 579 39.53 11.71 -13.40
CA MET A 579 40.72 10.94 -13.05
C MET A 579 40.52 10.16 -11.74
N SER A 580 40.94 8.89 -11.72
CA SER A 580 40.85 7.99 -10.56
C SER A 580 39.42 7.68 -10.07
N ALA A 581 38.40 7.93 -10.90
CA ALA A 581 36.99 7.86 -10.53
C ALA A 581 36.13 7.09 -11.54
N SER A 582 34.93 6.68 -11.13
CA SER A 582 33.85 6.19 -11.98
C SER A 582 32.60 7.07 -11.81
N SER A 583 31.60 6.91 -12.67
CA SER A 583 30.25 7.41 -12.37
C SER A 583 29.61 6.65 -11.22
N ASN A 584 29.93 5.36 -11.09
CA ASN A 584 29.29 4.45 -10.15
C ASN A 584 29.61 4.81 -8.70
N ASP A 585 30.83 5.29 -8.40
CA ASP A 585 31.23 5.80 -7.08
C ASP A 585 31.09 7.32 -6.93
N SER A 586 31.24 8.11 -8.02
CA SER A 586 31.05 9.57 -7.93
C SER A 586 29.60 9.99 -7.65
N PHE A 587 28.60 9.34 -8.25
CA PHE A 587 27.19 9.73 -8.02
C PHE A 587 26.70 9.44 -6.58
N PRO A 588 26.86 8.23 -5.98
CA PRO A 588 26.53 8.02 -4.56
C PRO A 588 27.34 8.92 -3.62
N THR A 589 28.60 9.23 -3.93
CA THR A 589 29.38 10.21 -3.16
C THR A 589 28.73 11.60 -3.20
N ALA A 590 28.30 12.07 -4.37
CA ALA A 590 27.56 13.33 -4.49
C ALA A 590 26.18 13.29 -3.80
N MET A 591 25.47 12.15 -3.83
CA MET A 591 24.22 11.96 -3.07
C MET A 591 24.42 12.14 -1.58
N HIS A 592 25.46 11.51 -1.02
CA HIS A 592 25.75 11.51 0.41
C HIS A 592 26.19 12.90 0.89
N ILE A 593 27.07 13.58 0.13
CA ILE A 593 27.45 14.97 0.41
C ILE A 593 26.22 15.89 0.38
N ALA A 594 25.37 15.79 -0.63
CA ALA A 594 24.15 16.59 -0.74
C ALA A 594 23.16 16.33 0.41
N ALA A 595 22.97 15.05 0.77
CA ALA A 595 22.06 14.65 1.85
C ALA A 595 22.52 15.17 3.22
N VAL A 596 23.79 14.97 3.59
CA VAL A 596 24.34 15.48 4.87
C VAL A 596 24.24 17.00 4.93
N LEU A 597 24.65 17.72 3.87
CA LEU A 597 24.62 19.18 3.88
C LEU A 597 23.20 19.76 4.00
N GLU A 598 22.21 19.19 3.32
CA GLU A 598 20.82 19.67 3.42
C GLU A 598 20.15 19.25 4.75
N LEU A 599 20.50 18.09 5.32
CA LEU A 599 20.02 17.70 6.66
C LEU A 599 20.59 18.61 7.76
N GLU A 600 21.88 18.92 7.73
CA GLU A 600 22.55 19.72 8.76
C GLU A 600 22.29 21.22 8.63
N ASN A 601 22.26 21.77 7.41
CA ASN A 601 22.15 23.22 7.20
C ASN A 601 20.72 23.71 6.90
N THR A 602 19.81 22.84 6.45
CA THR A 602 18.43 23.21 6.11
C THR A 602 17.40 22.56 7.05
N LEU A 603 17.41 21.23 7.22
CA LEU A 603 16.37 20.54 7.99
C LEU A 603 16.48 20.74 9.51
N LEU A 604 17.62 20.38 10.10
CA LEU A 604 17.81 20.40 11.55
C LEU A 604 17.64 21.79 12.16
N PRO A 605 18.11 22.90 11.54
CA PRO A 605 17.82 24.25 12.02
C PRO A 605 16.33 24.57 12.05
N SER A 606 15.60 24.26 10.97
CA SER A 606 14.15 24.52 10.87
C SER A 606 13.34 23.68 11.87
N LEU A 607 13.73 22.42 12.08
CA LEU A 607 13.13 21.54 13.08
C LEU A 607 13.38 22.03 14.52
N ARG A 608 14.62 22.47 14.81
CA ARG A 608 15.01 23.02 16.12
C ARG A 608 14.32 24.36 16.39
N SER A 609 14.10 25.19 15.38
CA SER A 609 13.36 26.47 15.51
C SER A 609 11.90 26.23 15.87
N LEU A 610 11.16 25.44 15.08
CA LEU A 610 9.76 25.09 15.35
C LEU A 610 9.59 24.42 16.73
N ARG A 611 10.50 23.52 17.11
CA ARG A 611 10.55 22.90 18.44
C ARG A 611 10.64 23.96 19.55
N ASN A 612 11.49 24.97 19.39
CA ASN A 612 11.67 26.03 20.38
C ASN A 612 10.49 27.02 20.40
N ALA A 613 9.89 27.33 19.25
CA ALA A 613 8.66 28.13 19.19
C ALA A 613 7.48 27.45 19.91
N LEU A 614 7.37 26.12 19.82
CA LEU A 614 6.40 25.33 20.58
C LEU A 614 6.74 25.26 22.08
N GLN A 615 8.04 25.19 22.46
CA GLN A 615 8.47 25.28 23.86
C GLN A 615 8.05 26.60 24.53
N VAL A 616 8.16 27.74 23.82
CA VAL A 616 7.64 29.03 24.32
C VAL A 616 6.12 28.99 24.56
N LYS A 617 5.37 28.20 23.77
CA LYS A 617 3.93 27.98 24.03
C LYS A 617 3.67 27.01 25.18
N VAL A 618 4.54 26.02 25.44
CA VAL A 618 4.47 25.20 26.68
C VAL A 618 4.53 26.09 27.91
N GLU A 619 5.52 26.98 27.97
CA GLU A 619 5.73 27.91 29.09
C GLU A 619 4.56 28.90 29.23
N LYS A 620 4.07 29.47 28.12
CA LYS A 620 2.92 30.39 28.13
C LYS A 620 1.62 29.70 28.57
N PHE A 621 1.42 28.43 28.24
CA PHE A 621 0.17 27.70 28.47
C PHE A 621 0.19 26.79 29.70
N ASP A 622 1.29 26.74 30.46
CA ASP A 622 1.50 25.85 31.61
C ASP A 622 0.40 25.95 32.69
N LYS A 623 -0.19 27.13 32.90
CA LYS A 623 -1.25 27.34 33.92
C LYS A 623 -2.68 27.25 33.39
N ILE A 624 -2.87 27.09 32.08
CA ILE A 624 -4.20 27.04 31.45
C ILE A 624 -4.73 25.60 31.55
N ILE A 625 -5.60 25.32 32.52
CA ILE A 625 -6.22 24.01 32.68
C ILE A 625 -7.33 23.84 31.64
N LYS A 626 -7.27 22.75 30.88
CA LYS A 626 -8.26 22.35 29.88
C LYS A 626 -8.77 20.93 30.12
N ILE A 627 -9.83 20.55 29.43
CA ILE A 627 -10.27 19.16 29.43
C ILE A 627 -9.42 18.34 28.45
N GLY A 628 -8.94 17.18 28.88
CA GLY A 628 -8.32 16.21 27.99
C GLY A 628 -9.36 15.52 27.13
N ARG A 629 -8.94 14.94 25.99
CA ARG A 629 -9.81 14.09 25.17
C ARG A 629 -9.12 12.81 24.74
N THR A 630 -9.84 11.70 24.82
CA THR A 630 -9.42 10.40 24.28
C THR A 630 -10.57 9.83 23.46
N HIS A 631 -10.29 9.20 22.32
CA HIS A 631 -11.35 8.73 21.41
C HIS A 631 -12.33 9.85 20.98
N LEU A 632 -11.83 11.10 20.93
CA LEU A 632 -12.58 12.36 20.77
C LEU A 632 -13.64 12.66 21.85
N GLN A 633 -13.79 11.81 22.86
CA GLN A 633 -14.63 12.05 24.04
C GLN A 633 -13.87 12.85 25.10
N ASP A 634 -14.59 13.60 25.93
CA ASP A 634 -14.01 14.26 27.10
C ASP A 634 -13.38 13.24 28.07
N ALA A 635 -12.29 13.64 28.72
CA ALA A 635 -11.52 12.85 29.68
C ALA A 635 -11.17 13.71 30.91
N THR A 636 -10.20 13.31 31.72
CA THR A 636 -9.73 14.12 32.87
C THR A 636 -9.03 15.41 32.42
N PRO A 637 -8.91 16.42 33.30
CA PRO A 637 -8.16 17.64 33.00
C PRO A 637 -6.66 17.41 32.76
N LEU A 638 -6.04 18.33 32.03
CA LEU A 638 -4.59 18.55 31.92
C LEU A 638 -4.35 20.04 31.63
N THR A 639 -3.11 20.53 31.70
CA THR A 639 -2.81 21.89 31.23
C THR A 639 -2.53 21.92 29.73
N LEU A 640 -2.85 23.03 29.07
CA LEU A 640 -2.53 23.24 27.66
C LEU A 640 -1.00 23.23 27.43
N GLY A 641 -0.22 23.64 28.43
CA GLY A 641 1.24 23.43 28.44
C GLY A 641 1.64 21.95 28.48
N GLN A 642 0.98 21.11 29.30
CA GLN A 642 1.19 19.65 29.29
C GLN A 642 0.87 19.05 27.91
N GLU A 643 -0.22 19.47 27.26
CA GLU A 643 -0.58 19.03 25.89
C GLU A 643 0.52 19.41 24.88
N PHE A 644 0.98 20.66 24.88
CA PHE A 644 2.05 21.15 24.00
C PHE A 644 3.41 20.52 24.29
N SER A 645 3.69 20.11 25.55
CA SER A 645 4.93 19.42 25.91
C SER A 645 5.06 18.07 25.21
N GLY A 646 3.92 17.42 24.89
CA GLY A 646 3.88 16.24 24.04
C GLY A 646 4.37 16.52 22.62
N TYR A 647 4.02 17.67 22.05
CA TYR A 647 4.50 18.09 20.72
C TYR A 647 6.00 18.36 20.73
N VAL A 648 6.51 19.08 21.74
CA VAL A 648 7.94 19.34 21.92
C VAL A 648 8.71 18.02 22.05
N ALA A 649 8.23 17.10 22.90
CA ALA A 649 8.84 15.78 23.06
C ALA A 649 8.81 14.93 21.77
N GLN A 650 7.76 15.04 20.95
CA GLN A 650 7.74 14.40 19.62
C GLN A 650 8.82 14.98 18.69
N LEU A 651 9.03 16.31 18.69
CA LEU A 651 10.05 16.93 17.84
C LEU A 651 11.47 16.65 18.35
N ASP A 652 11.72 16.68 19.66
CA ASP A 652 13.01 16.29 20.25
C ASP A 652 13.42 14.86 19.86
N ARG A 653 12.48 13.91 19.92
CA ARG A 653 12.73 12.53 19.48
C ARG A 653 12.90 12.37 17.97
N ASN A 654 12.50 13.36 17.16
CA ASN A 654 12.76 13.36 15.71
C ASN A 654 14.08 14.05 15.35
N ILE A 655 14.52 15.05 16.12
CA ILE A 655 15.89 15.58 16.04
C ILE A 655 16.88 14.43 16.25
N GLU A 656 16.74 13.65 17.33
CA GLU A 656 17.58 12.48 17.61
C GLU A 656 17.59 11.45 16.47
N ARG A 657 16.42 11.16 15.85
CA ARG A 657 16.33 10.21 14.73
C ARG A 657 17.07 10.70 13.49
N VAL A 658 16.90 11.97 13.13
CA VAL A 658 17.61 12.57 11.98
C VAL A 658 19.12 12.56 12.25
N GLU A 659 19.55 13.00 13.43
CA GLU A 659 20.96 13.02 13.83
C GLU A 659 21.59 11.63 13.90
N THR A 660 20.82 10.58 14.24
CA THR A 660 21.28 9.18 14.22
C THR A 660 21.52 8.65 12.80
N SER A 661 20.78 9.12 11.79
CA SER A 661 20.95 8.68 10.38
C SER A 661 22.14 9.34 9.66
N ILE A 662 22.55 10.54 10.08
CA ILE A 662 23.63 11.31 9.45
C ILE A 662 24.98 10.57 9.46
N PRO A 663 25.44 9.94 10.57
CA PRO A 663 26.67 9.14 10.59
C PRO A 663 26.79 8.07 9.49
N HIS A 664 25.70 7.43 9.07
CA HIS A 664 25.74 6.43 8.00
C HIS A 664 25.85 7.09 6.60
N LEU A 665 25.25 8.27 6.42
CA LEU A 665 25.43 9.08 5.20
C LEU A 665 26.84 9.69 5.08
N ARG A 666 27.61 9.83 6.18
CA ARG A 666 29.00 10.33 6.15
C ARG A 666 29.99 9.38 5.48
N TYR A 667 29.61 8.13 5.22
CA TYR A 667 30.45 7.17 4.48
C TYR A 667 30.33 7.35 2.96
N LEU A 668 31.45 7.62 2.29
CA LEU A 668 31.52 7.94 0.87
C LEU A 668 31.99 6.75 0.02
N ALA A 669 31.40 6.60 -1.17
CA ALA A 669 31.69 5.51 -2.10
C ALA A 669 32.99 5.69 -2.90
N GLN A 670 33.51 6.92 -3.01
CA GLN A 670 34.64 7.25 -3.88
C GLN A 670 35.84 6.32 -3.68
N GLY A 671 36.47 5.91 -4.78
CA GLY A 671 37.56 4.94 -4.78
C GLY A 671 37.08 3.48 -4.82
N GLY A 672 35.77 3.21 -4.76
CA GLY A 672 35.21 1.93 -5.21
C GLY A 672 35.26 1.74 -6.73
N THR A 673 35.39 2.85 -7.48
CA THR A 673 35.42 2.94 -8.95
C THR A 673 34.27 2.18 -9.62
N ALA A 674 34.53 1.16 -10.44
CA ALA A 674 33.52 0.53 -11.28
C ALA A 674 32.53 -0.35 -10.50
N VAL A 675 33.04 -1.18 -9.59
CA VAL A 675 32.30 -2.28 -8.94
C VAL A 675 32.70 -2.52 -7.47
N GLY A 676 33.42 -1.59 -6.85
CA GLY A 676 33.86 -1.65 -5.45
C GLY A 676 35.31 -2.09 -5.24
N THR A 677 36.00 -2.54 -6.29
CA THR A 677 37.38 -3.07 -6.21
C THR A 677 38.48 -2.02 -6.18
N GLY A 678 38.19 -0.76 -6.53
CA GLY A 678 39.21 0.29 -6.67
C GLY A 678 40.16 0.09 -7.85
N LEU A 679 39.74 -0.68 -8.88
CA LEU A 679 40.49 -0.77 -10.13
C LEU A 679 40.64 0.63 -10.77
N ASN A 680 41.84 0.94 -11.26
CA ASN A 680 42.22 2.24 -11.84
C ASN A 680 42.14 3.44 -10.87
N THR A 681 42.28 3.20 -9.57
CA THR A 681 42.71 4.22 -8.59
C THR A 681 43.93 3.72 -7.81
N PHE A 682 44.42 4.50 -6.83
CA PHE A 682 45.58 4.20 -6.00
C PHE A 682 45.22 4.09 -4.52
N LYS A 683 46.05 3.35 -3.75
CA LYS A 683 45.82 3.12 -2.32
C LYS A 683 45.85 4.44 -1.54
N GLY A 684 44.80 4.69 -0.74
CA GLY A 684 44.64 5.91 0.05
C GLY A 684 43.95 7.07 -0.71
N PHE A 685 43.56 6.87 -1.98
CA PHE A 685 42.76 7.87 -2.71
C PHE A 685 41.44 8.17 -2.00
N ASP A 686 40.74 7.13 -1.56
CA ASP A 686 39.42 7.22 -0.92
C ASP A 686 39.48 7.89 0.47
N GLU A 687 40.50 7.56 1.26
CA GLU A 687 40.81 8.25 2.52
C GLU A 687 41.13 9.75 2.28
N ALA A 688 41.94 10.05 1.27
CA ALA A 688 42.31 11.42 0.92
C ALA A 688 41.14 12.24 0.37
N ILE A 689 40.24 11.64 -0.42
CA ILE A 689 39.00 12.30 -0.87
C ILE A 689 38.12 12.62 0.32
N ALA A 690 37.89 11.67 1.23
CA ALA A 690 37.03 11.88 2.39
C ALA A 690 37.57 13.01 3.29
N ALA A 691 38.89 13.08 3.48
CA ALA A 691 39.55 14.16 4.21
C ALA A 691 39.42 15.53 3.51
N GLU A 692 39.59 15.58 2.18
CA GLU A 692 39.48 16.84 1.43
C GLU A 692 38.01 17.32 1.31
N VAL A 693 37.05 16.41 1.11
CA VAL A 693 35.61 16.73 1.18
C VAL A 693 35.23 17.24 2.58
N THR A 694 35.77 16.64 3.65
CA THR A 694 35.60 17.15 5.02
C THR A 694 36.10 18.60 5.15
N LYS A 695 37.30 18.89 4.61
CA LYS A 695 37.92 20.21 4.61
C LYS A 695 37.16 21.24 3.78
N LEU A 696 36.59 20.86 2.63
CA LEU A 696 35.79 21.74 1.78
C LEU A 696 34.38 22.02 2.31
N THR A 697 33.80 21.09 3.08
CA THR A 697 32.43 21.20 3.62
C THR A 697 32.35 21.71 5.06
N GLY A 698 33.43 21.58 5.84
CA GLY A 698 33.44 21.88 7.27
C GLY A 698 32.73 20.83 8.14
N THR A 699 32.30 19.70 7.57
CA THR A 699 31.59 18.62 8.29
C THR A 699 32.22 17.25 7.95
N GLU A 700 32.23 16.30 8.89
CA GLU A 700 33.04 15.09 8.78
C GLU A 700 32.55 14.10 7.71
N PHE A 701 33.44 13.65 6.81
CA PHE A 701 33.18 12.55 5.89
C PHE A 701 34.27 11.48 6.00
N LYS A 702 33.90 10.23 5.76
CA LYS A 702 34.75 9.04 5.89
C LYS A 702 34.67 8.19 4.64
N THR A 703 35.74 7.47 4.33
CA THR A 703 35.68 6.44 3.28
C THR A 703 34.77 5.29 3.73
N ALA A 704 33.89 4.80 2.86
CA ALA A 704 33.01 3.68 3.22
C ALA A 704 33.83 2.39 3.46
N PRO A 705 33.60 1.67 4.58
CA PRO A 705 34.39 0.49 4.96
C PRO A 705 34.15 -0.71 4.06
N ASN A 706 33.02 -0.73 3.34
CA ASN A 706 32.73 -1.70 2.30
C ASN A 706 32.26 -0.93 1.05
N LYS A 707 33.04 -0.96 -0.03
CA LYS A 707 32.69 -0.28 -1.28
C LYS A 707 31.66 -1.03 -2.11
N PHE A 708 31.46 -2.33 -1.89
CA PHE A 708 30.46 -3.11 -2.62
C PHE A 708 29.04 -2.75 -2.14
N GLU A 709 28.86 -2.56 -0.82
CA GLU A 709 27.58 -2.19 -0.21
C GLU A 709 27.08 -0.83 -0.72
N VAL A 710 27.82 0.27 -0.52
CA VAL A 710 27.42 1.63 -0.95
C VAL A 710 27.33 1.84 -2.48
N LEU A 711 27.67 0.81 -3.28
CA LEU A 711 27.42 0.77 -4.73
C LEU A 711 26.19 -0.06 -5.08
N ALA A 712 26.05 -1.26 -4.50
CA ALA A 712 24.97 -2.23 -4.71
C ALA A 712 23.65 -1.87 -4.00
N ALA A 713 23.73 -1.10 -2.91
CA ALA A 713 22.64 -0.68 -2.03
C ALA A 713 22.73 0.83 -1.72
N HIS A 714 21.80 1.34 -0.92
CA HIS A 714 21.69 2.75 -0.50
C HIS A 714 20.97 2.86 0.85
N ASP A 715 21.27 1.95 1.77
CA ASP A 715 20.42 1.71 2.95
C ASP A 715 20.38 2.92 3.89
N SER A 716 21.46 3.71 3.97
CA SER A 716 21.52 4.99 4.70
C SER A 716 20.61 6.09 4.14
N ILE A 717 20.38 6.11 2.81
CA ILE A 717 19.42 7.02 2.17
C ILE A 717 17.98 6.61 2.48
N VAL A 718 17.70 5.30 2.56
CA VAL A 718 16.39 4.75 2.96
C VAL A 718 16.14 4.96 4.46
N GLU A 719 17.15 4.77 5.30
CA GLU A 719 17.12 5.04 6.75
C GLU A 719 16.82 6.52 7.05
N ALA A 720 17.58 7.43 6.44
CA ALA A 720 17.34 8.87 6.57
C ALA A 720 15.92 9.24 6.09
N SER A 721 15.47 8.66 4.98
CA SER A 721 14.09 8.82 4.49
C SER A 721 13.04 8.31 5.50
N GLY A 722 13.31 7.20 6.21
CA GLY A 722 12.47 6.67 7.29
C GLY A 722 12.42 7.57 8.53
N ALA A 723 13.52 8.25 8.86
CA ALA A 723 13.54 9.30 9.88
C ALA A 723 12.63 10.48 9.48
N LEU A 724 12.69 10.93 8.22
CA LEU A 724 11.80 11.99 7.70
C LEU A 724 10.33 11.56 7.69
N ASN A 725 10.04 10.30 7.36
CA ASN A 725 8.70 9.74 7.43
C ASN A 725 8.14 9.76 8.88
N THR A 726 8.97 9.45 9.87
CA THR A 726 8.60 9.51 11.30
C THR A 726 8.36 10.95 11.78
N LEU A 727 9.16 11.90 11.29
CA LEU A 727 8.95 13.33 11.50
C LEU A 727 7.64 13.81 10.87
N ALA A 728 7.35 13.40 9.63
CA ALA A 728 6.10 13.72 8.93
C ALA A 728 4.85 13.21 9.69
N CYS A 729 4.87 11.96 10.19
CA CYS A 729 3.81 11.45 11.07
C CYS A 729 3.60 12.33 12.32
N SER A 730 4.69 12.84 12.90
CA SER A 730 4.67 13.66 14.11
C SER A 730 4.12 15.06 13.84
N LEU A 731 4.62 15.73 12.81
CA LEU A 731 4.14 17.04 12.35
C LEU A 731 2.67 16.97 11.91
N PHE A 732 2.24 15.91 11.22
CA PHE A 732 0.85 15.70 10.83
C PHE A 732 -0.06 15.67 12.08
N LYS A 733 0.33 14.98 13.15
CA LYS A 733 -0.42 14.93 14.41
C LYS A 733 -0.52 16.32 15.06
N ILE A 734 0.59 17.04 15.19
CA ILE A 734 0.63 18.40 15.76
C ILE A 734 -0.29 19.36 14.97
N ALA A 735 -0.22 19.29 13.64
CA ALA A 735 -1.05 20.05 12.72
C ALA A 735 -2.53 19.60 12.71
N GLN A 736 -2.84 18.36 13.08
CA GLN A 736 -4.22 17.88 13.26
C GLN A 736 -4.82 18.39 14.56
N ASP A 737 -4.11 18.25 15.70
CA ASP A 737 -4.58 18.75 16.99
C ASP A 737 -4.88 20.25 16.93
N ILE A 738 -3.93 21.06 16.47
CA ILE A 738 -4.06 22.52 16.45
C ILE A 738 -5.25 22.98 15.58
N ARG A 739 -5.56 22.29 14.46
CA ARG A 739 -6.76 22.60 13.65
C ARG A 739 -8.07 22.21 14.34
N TYR A 740 -8.08 21.12 15.12
CA TYR A 740 -9.26 20.71 15.88
C TYR A 740 -9.51 21.63 17.07
N LEU A 741 -8.47 21.96 17.83
CA LEU A 741 -8.55 22.90 18.95
C LEU A 741 -8.94 24.31 18.48
N GLY A 742 -8.45 24.74 17.31
CA GLY A 742 -8.86 25.99 16.64
C GLY A 742 -10.18 25.92 15.86
N SER A 743 -10.93 24.82 15.90
CA SER A 743 -12.19 24.69 15.15
C SER A 743 -13.29 25.59 15.75
N GLY A 744 -13.91 26.45 14.95
CA GLY A 744 -14.84 27.46 15.46
C GLY A 744 -15.33 28.45 14.38
N PRO A 745 -15.64 29.70 14.74
CA PRO A 745 -15.54 30.30 16.08
C PRO A 745 -16.71 29.95 17.02
N ARG A 746 -17.80 29.33 16.52
CA ARG A 746 -19.02 29.03 17.31
C ARG A 746 -19.48 27.58 17.32
N CYS A 747 -19.06 26.77 16.35
CA CYS A 747 -19.61 25.42 16.11
C CYS A 747 -18.52 24.33 16.16
N GLY A 748 -17.51 24.51 17.01
CA GLY A 748 -16.39 23.59 17.20
C GLY A 748 -15.87 23.64 18.64
N LEU A 749 -14.63 23.19 18.86
CA LEU A 749 -14.00 23.25 20.17
C LEU A 749 -13.73 24.70 20.58
N GLY A 750 -13.01 25.44 19.73
CA GLY A 750 -12.68 26.85 19.92
C GLY A 750 -11.74 27.10 21.11
N GLU A 751 -10.91 26.13 21.49
CA GLU A 751 -9.94 26.23 22.60
C GLU A 751 -8.70 27.05 22.21
N LEU A 752 -8.33 27.07 20.94
CA LEU A 752 -7.25 27.92 20.40
C LEU A 752 -7.80 29.01 19.47
N VAL A 753 -7.13 30.15 19.46
CA VAL A 753 -7.32 31.24 18.50
C VAL A 753 -6.13 31.21 17.53
N LEU A 754 -6.42 30.98 16.25
CA LEU A 754 -5.40 30.91 15.19
C LEU A 754 -5.19 32.30 14.55
N PRO A 755 -3.97 32.65 14.08
CA PRO A 755 -3.73 33.90 13.36
C PRO A 755 -4.53 34.05 12.07
N GLU A 756 -5.05 35.24 11.83
CA GLU A 756 -5.81 35.59 10.62
C GLU A 756 -4.87 36.06 9.50
N ASN A 757 -4.26 35.12 8.77
CA ASN A 757 -3.30 35.44 7.70
C ASN A 757 -3.98 35.91 6.39
N GLU A 758 -5.10 35.28 6.01
CA GLU A 758 -5.84 35.60 4.79
C GLU A 758 -7.35 35.32 4.91
N PRO A 759 -8.21 35.92 4.05
CA PRO A 759 -9.63 35.62 4.01
C PRO A 759 -9.90 34.16 3.63
N GLY A 760 -10.41 33.35 4.57
CA GLY A 760 -10.64 31.91 4.43
C GLY A 760 -11.85 31.50 3.57
N SER A 761 -12.52 32.45 2.90
CA SER A 761 -13.60 32.16 1.96
C SER A 761 -13.88 33.30 0.99
N SER A 762 -14.17 32.94 -0.26
CA SER A 762 -14.68 33.84 -1.30
C SER A 762 -16.17 34.20 -1.15
N ILE A 763 -16.91 33.50 -0.28
CA ILE A 763 -18.38 33.65 -0.14
C ILE A 763 -18.85 33.84 1.32
N MET A 764 -18.00 33.57 2.32
CA MET A 764 -18.30 33.80 3.74
C MET A 764 -17.37 34.89 4.31
N PRO A 765 -17.78 36.18 4.31
CA PRO A 765 -17.02 37.26 4.92
C PRO A 765 -16.71 36.98 6.40
N GLY A 766 -15.48 37.26 6.83
CA GLY A 766 -15.03 37.03 8.21
C GLY A 766 -14.77 35.56 8.57
N LYS A 767 -14.83 34.62 7.62
CA LYS A 767 -14.35 33.25 7.84
C LYS A 767 -12.82 33.19 7.66
N VAL A 768 -12.14 32.58 8.63
CA VAL A 768 -10.70 32.28 8.60
C VAL A 768 -10.50 30.76 8.67
N ASN A 769 -9.43 30.25 8.05
CA ASN A 769 -9.15 28.82 7.95
C ASN A 769 -7.80 28.47 8.61
N PRO A 770 -7.60 27.23 9.07
CA PRO A 770 -6.30 26.74 9.52
C PRO A 770 -5.39 26.41 8.31
N THR A 771 -5.09 27.39 7.44
CA THR A 771 -4.36 27.18 6.17
C THR A 771 -2.94 26.65 6.35
N GLN A 772 -2.22 27.13 7.37
CA GLN A 772 -0.93 26.58 7.77
C GLN A 772 -1.07 25.15 8.32
N CYS A 773 -2.19 24.88 9.02
CA CYS A 773 -2.74 23.55 9.31
C CYS A 773 -2.74 22.62 8.09
N GLU A 774 -3.50 23.03 7.08
CA GLU A 774 -3.77 22.31 5.83
C GLU A 774 -2.47 22.06 5.06
N SER A 775 -1.69 23.13 4.82
CA SER A 775 -0.40 23.13 4.11
C SER A 775 0.60 22.14 4.72
N LEU A 776 0.86 22.22 6.04
CA LEU A 776 1.81 21.32 6.70
C LEU A 776 1.37 19.85 6.61
N THR A 777 0.07 19.56 6.62
CA THR A 777 -0.40 18.17 6.42
C THR A 777 -0.27 17.68 4.98
N MET A 778 -0.46 18.53 3.96
CA MET A 778 -0.18 18.16 2.56
C MET A 778 1.32 17.87 2.35
N VAL A 779 2.19 18.71 2.94
CA VAL A 779 3.65 18.49 2.99
C VAL A 779 3.97 17.13 3.61
N CYS A 780 3.40 16.82 4.79
CA CYS A 780 3.65 15.54 5.47
C CYS A 780 3.18 14.34 4.63
N SER A 781 2.02 14.41 3.98
CA SER A 781 1.54 13.35 3.07
C SER A 781 2.47 13.18 1.85
N GLN A 782 3.00 14.26 1.29
CA GLN A 782 3.97 14.19 0.18
C GLN A 782 5.29 13.54 0.62
N VAL A 783 5.77 13.80 1.85
CA VAL A 783 6.96 13.14 2.42
C VAL A 783 6.74 11.63 2.57
N MET A 784 5.56 11.19 3.00
CA MET A 784 5.23 9.75 3.09
C MET A 784 5.26 9.09 1.70
N GLY A 785 4.72 9.76 0.66
CA GLY A 785 4.81 9.30 -0.73
C GLY A 785 6.25 9.27 -1.26
N ASN A 786 7.05 10.31 -0.98
CA ASN A 786 8.46 10.38 -1.30
C ASN A 786 9.24 9.22 -0.63
N HIS A 787 8.90 8.86 0.61
CA HIS A 787 9.53 7.75 1.33
C HIS A 787 9.22 6.38 0.70
N VAL A 788 7.97 6.13 0.28
CA VAL A 788 7.62 4.92 -0.47
C VAL A 788 8.45 4.83 -1.77
N ALA A 789 8.60 5.94 -2.50
CA ALA A 789 9.44 5.99 -3.70
C ALA A 789 10.93 5.75 -3.42
N ALA A 790 11.45 6.24 -2.28
CA ALA A 790 12.83 5.98 -1.85
C ALA A 790 13.05 4.49 -1.47
N THR A 791 12.12 3.89 -0.73
CA THR A 791 12.15 2.45 -0.37
C THR A 791 12.05 1.55 -1.61
N VAL A 792 11.19 1.90 -2.58
CA VAL A 792 11.11 1.22 -3.89
C VAL A 792 12.42 1.37 -4.67
N GLY A 793 13.08 2.53 -4.61
CA GLY A 793 14.42 2.71 -5.19
C GLY A 793 15.48 1.83 -4.51
N GLY A 794 15.47 1.76 -3.17
CA GLY A 794 16.45 1.01 -2.38
C GLY A 794 16.41 -0.49 -2.66
N MET A 795 15.20 -1.08 -2.66
CA MET A 795 15.02 -2.52 -2.87
C MET A 795 15.42 -3.02 -4.28
N ASN A 796 15.61 -2.13 -5.26
CA ASN A 796 16.01 -2.46 -6.62
C ASN A 796 17.54 -2.42 -6.84
N GLY A 797 18.30 -2.95 -5.88
CA GLY A 797 19.71 -3.29 -6.05
C GLY A 797 19.89 -4.49 -7.00
N GLN A 798 20.85 -4.44 -7.92
CA GLN A 798 21.13 -5.53 -8.86
C GLN A 798 22.64 -5.76 -8.95
N PHE A 799 23.10 -6.92 -8.43
CA PHE A 799 24.51 -7.27 -8.31
C PHE A 799 25.34 -6.12 -7.70
N GLU A 800 26.43 -5.69 -8.32
CA GLU A 800 27.33 -4.65 -7.78
C GLU A 800 26.80 -3.21 -7.89
N LEU A 801 25.58 -2.97 -8.42
CA LEU A 801 25.06 -1.61 -8.60
C LEU A 801 23.53 -1.48 -8.45
N ASN A 802 23.06 -0.73 -7.46
CA ASN A 802 21.70 -0.18 -7.48
C ASN A 802 21.60 0.93 -8.54
N VAL A 803 20.63 0.79 -9.46
CA VAL A 803 20.38 1.70 -10.59
C VAL A 803 19.11 2.54 -10.44
N PHE A 804 18.74 2.88 -9.21
CA PHE A 804 17.66 3.83 -8.88
C PHE A 804 18.21 5.07 -8.17
N LYS A 805 19.51 5.35 -8.32
CA LYS A 805 20.25 6.40 -7.58
C LYS A 805 19.59 7.79 -7.71
N PRO A 806 19.21 8.28 -8.91
CA PRO A 806 18.50 9.56 -9.06
C PRO A 806 17.15 9.64 -8.33
N LEU A 807 16.33 8.58 -8.40
CA LEU A 807 15.00 8.55 -7.78
C LEU A 807 15.09 8.72 -6.26
N MET A 808 16.03 8.01 -5.63
CA MET A 808 16.20 8.05 -4.17
C MET A 808 16.66 9.43 -3.69
N ILE A 809 17.73 9.99 -4.28
CA ILE A 809 18.23 11.30 -3.83
C ILE A 809 17.24 12.43 -4.11
N ARG A 810 16.53 12.40 -5.25
CA ARG A 810 15.46 13.36 -5.55
C ARG A 810 14.41 13.38 -4.46
N ASN A 811 13.93 12.20 -4.04
CA ASN A 811 12.85 12.11 -3.06
C ASN A 811 13.31 12.38 -1.62
N LEU A 812 14.56 12.06 -1.26
CA LEU A 812 15.14 12.49 0.02
C LEU A 812 15.28 14.01 0.08
N LEU A 813 15.94 14.64 -0.90
CA LEU A 813 16.18 16.09 -0.91
C LEU A 813 14.88 16.90 -1.07
N HIS A 814 13.93 16.43 -1.89
CA HIS A 814 12.61 17.03 -1.98
C HIS A 814 11.91 17.02 -0.62
N SER A 815 11.96 15.90 0.11
CA SER A 815 11.38 15.79 1.46
C SER A 815 12.05 16.73 2.47
N VAL A 816 13.39 16.83 2.45
CA VAL A 816 14.15 17.77 3.29
C VAL A 816 13.68 19.21 3.05
N ARG A 817 13.60 19.63 1.78
CA ARG A 817 13.20 20.99 1.40
C ARG A 817 11.79 21.32 1.86
N ILE A 818 10.79 20.51 1.49
CA ILE A 818 9.39 20.80 1.82
C ILE A 818 9.10 20.70 3.33
N LEU A 819 9.82 19.84 4.08
CA LEU A 819 9.74 19.80 5.54
C LEU A 819 10.29 21.08 6.16
N ALA A 820 11.48 21.53 5.76
CA ALA A 820 12.09 22.74 6.30
C ALA A 820 11.22 23.98 6.03
N ASP A 821 10.87 24.21 4.76
CA ASP A 821 10.05 25.35 4.32
C ASP A 821 8.65 25.30 4.99
N GLY A 822 8.05 24.11 5.10
CA GLY A 822 6.76 23.90 5.75
C GLY A 822 6.78 24.13 7.26
N MET A 823 7.82 23.67 7.97
CA MET A 823 8.01 23.92 9.40
C MET A 823 8.23 25.41 9.67
N THR A 824 9.09 26.09 8.91
CA THR A 824 9.34 27.53 9.07
C THR A 824 8.12 28.39 8.73
N SER A 825 7.31 28.01 7.73
CA SER A 825 6.04 28.69 7.45
C SER A 825 5.03 28.50 8.60
N PHE A 826 4.91 27.26 9.11
CA PHE A 826 4.01 26.93 10.21
C PHE A 826 4.41 27.64 11.52
N GLU A 827 5.71 27.67 11.83
CA GLU A 827 6.28 28.40 12.96
C GLU A 827 5.94 29.89 12.90
N LYS A 828 6.32 30.54 11.80
CA LYS A 828 6.19 31.98 11.60
C LYS A 828 4.74 32.44 11.54
N ASN A 829 3.93 31.78 10.71
CA ASN A 829 2.60 32.26 10.32
C ASN A 829 1.47 31.63 11.16
N LEU A 830 1.77 30.66 12.03
CA LEU A 830 0.79 30.14 12.99
C LEU A 830 1.34 30.10 14.42
N VAL A 831 2.44 29.40 14.69
CA VAL A 831 2.86 29.10 16.08
C VAL A 831 3.15 30.36 16.89
N HIS A 832 3.86 31.36 16.35
CA HIS A 832 4.14 32.58 17.11
C HIS A 832 2.85 33.30 17.58
N GLY A 833 1.88 33.47 16.69
CA GLY A 833 0.61 34.17 16.98
C GLY A 833 -0.49 33.30 17.59
N LEU A 834 -0.22 32.02 17.89
CA LEU A 834 -1.20 31.07 18.42
C LEU A 834 -1.59 31.38 19.87
N GLU A 835 -2.86 31.65 20.14
CA GLU A 835 -3.33 32.06 21.47
C GLU A 835 -4.39 31.10 22.03
N ALA A 836 -4.58 31.13 23.35
CA ALA A 836 -5.54 30.28 24.05
C ALA A 836 -6.86 31.04 24.29
N ASN A 837 -7.99 30.40 24.02
CA ASN A 837 -9.32 30.94 24.32
C ASN A 837 -9.72 30.55 25.75
N GLU A 838 -9.06 31.15 26.75
CA GLU A 838 -9.26 30.82 28.17
C GLU A 838 -10.75 30.80 28.60
N PRO A 839 -11.63 31.74 28.19
CA PRO A 839 -13.05 31.67 28.53
C PRO A 839 -13.75 30.41 28.00
N ARG A 840 -13.41 29.96 26.78
CA ARG A 840 -13.99 28.74 26.19
C ARG A 840 -13.40 27.47 26.80
N ILE A 841 -12.09 27.45 27.03
CA ILE A 841 -11.40 26.36 27.74
C ILE A 841 -12.04 26.16 29.13
N ASN A 842 -12.26 27.25 29.87
CA ASN A 842 -12.86 27.21 31.20
C ASN A 842 -14.33 26.74 31.18
N SER A 843 -15.11 27.13 30.15
CA SER A 843 -16.48 26.61 29.96
C SER A 843 -16.45 25.09 29.77
N LEU A 844 -15.65 24.58 28.83
CA LEU A 844 -15.52 23.15 28.53
C LEU A 844 -14.99 22.33 29.72
N LEU A 845 -14.09 22.90 30.52
CA LEU A 845 -13.57 22.27 31.74
C LEU A 845 -14.68 22.03 32.78
N HIS A 846 -15.57 23.01 32.99
CA HIS A 846 -16.64 22.92 33.99
C HIS A 846 -17.94 22.28 33.46
N GLU A 847 -18.13 22.22 32.14
CA GLU A 847 -19.19 21.44 31.48
C GLU A 847 -18.92 19.93 31.51
N SER A 848 -17.65 19.50 31.58
CA SER A 848 -17.27 18.08 31.49
C SER A 848 -17.68 17.24 32.70
N LEU A 849 -18.34 16.11 32.42
CA LEU A 849 -18.73 15.13 33.42
C LEU A 849 -17.58 14.23 33.89
N MET A 850 -16.40 14.29 33.27
CA MET A 850 -15.25 13.44 33.65
C MET A 850 -14.43 14.00 34.81
N LEU A 851 -14.73 15.20 35.29
CA LEU A 851 -14.23 15.69 36.59
C LEU A 851 -14.62 14.77 37.75
N VAL A 852 -15.68 13.97 37.59
CA VAL A 852 -16.13 12.94 38.55
C VAL A 852 -15.04 11.92 38.92
N THR A 853 -14.03 11.72 38.06
CA THR A 853 -13.01 10.67 38.25
C THR A 853 -12.17 10.86 39.53
N CYS A 854 -12.01 12.10 40.03
CA CYS A 854 -11.32 12.32 41.31
C CYS A 854 -12.11 11.79 42.52
N LEU A 855 -13.41 11.51 42.36
CA LEU A 855 -14.27 10.97 43.42
C LEU A 855 -14.20 9.44 43.54
N ASN A 856 -13.59 8.74 42.57
CA ASN A 856 -13.43 7.29 42.61
C ASN A 856 -12.81 6.75 43.92
N PRO A 857 -11.79 7.40 44.53
CA PRO A 857 -11.24 6.99 45.83
C PRO A 857 -12.05 7.44 47.05
N VAL A 858 -13.07 8.30 46.87
CA VAL A 858 -13.88 8.89 47.94
C VAL A 858 -15.22 8.17 48.10
N ILE A 859 -15.92 7.92 46.98
CA ILE A 859 -17.26 7.30 46.96
C ILE A 859 -17.32 5.96 46.19
N GLY A 860 -16.19 5.51 45.64
CA GLY A 860 -16.11 4.32 44.79
C GLY A 860 -16.54 4.57 43.34
N TYR A 861 -15.97 3.77 42.44
CA TYR A 861 -16.21 3.87 40.99
C TYR A 861 -17.70 3.77 40.62
N ASP A 862 -18.45 2.89 41.28
CA ASP A 862 -19.88 2.67 41.00
C ASP A 862 -20.73 3.89 41.36
N MET A 863 -20.41 4.61 42.45
CA MET A 863 -21.15 5.81 42.84
C MET A 863 -20.77 7.00 41.97
N ALA A 864 -19.47 7.19 41.67
CA ALA A 864 -19.01 8.18 40.70
C ALA A 864 -19.68 7.96 39.31
N SER A 865 -19.76 6.71 38.86
CA SER A 865 -20.46 6.32 37.62
C SER A 865 -21.96 6.62 37.66
N LYS A 866 -22.62 6.43 38.81
CA LYS A 866 -24.04 6.81 38.99
C LYS A 866 -24.22 8.33 38.96
N VAL A 867 -23.35 9.10 39.61
CA VAL A 867 -23.35 10.58 39.58
C VAL A 867 -23.20 11.09 38.14
N ALA A 868 -22.22 10.61 37.37
CA ALA A 868 -22.06 11.05 35.98
C ALA A 868 -23.23 10.64 35.07
N LYS A 869 -23.74 9.41 35.19
CA LYS A 869 -24.88 8.95 34.39
C LYS A 869 -26.18 9.71 34.71
N ASN A 870 -26.40 10.05 35.98
CA ASN A 870 -27.56 10.84 36.40
C ASN A 870 -27.43 12.31 35.99
N ALA A 871 -26.23 12.90 36.11
CA ALA A 871 -25.91 14.23 35.60
C ALA A 871 -26.23 14.34 34.09
N HIS A 872 -25.67 13.43 33.28
CA HIS A 872 -25.93 13.38 31.84
C HIS A 872 -27.42 13.20 31.51
N LYS A 873 -28.09 12.22 32.13
CA LYS A 873 -29.50 11.89 31.86
C LYS A 873 -30.47 13.05 32.19
N LYS A 874 -30.11 13.94 33.11
CA LYS A 874 -30.97 15.03 33.59
C LYS A 874 -30.52 16.43 33.16
N GLY A 875 -29.36 16.57 32.51
CA GLY A 875 -28.77 17.88 32.21
C GLY A 875 -28.32 18.64 33.47
N LEU A 876 -27.96 17.92 34.54
CA LEU A 876 -27.49 18.50 35.80
C LEU A 876 -25.95 18.62 35.80
N THR A 877 -25.42 19.54 36.62
CA THR A 877 -23.99 19.53 36.93
C THR A 877 -23.63 18.31 37.79
N LEU A 878 -22.35 17.92 37.80
CA LEU A 878 -21.85 16.86 38.69
C LEU A 878 -22.18 17.14 40.16
N LYS A 879 -22.09 18.41 40.60
CA LYS A 879 -22.39 18.84 41.97
C LYS A 879 -23.86 18.61 42.32
N GLN A 880 -24.77 19.11 41.46
CA GLN A 880 -26.21 18.90 41.60
C GLN A 880 -26.56 17.41 41.65
N SER A 881 -25.97 16.60 40.77
CA SER A 881 -26.21 15.15 40.74
C SER A 881 -25.63 14.42 41.97
N ALA A 882 -24.49 14.86 42.51
CA ALA A 882 -23.91 14.28 43.72
C ALA A 882 -24.78 14.55 44.96
N MET A 883 -25.33 15.77 45.06
CA MET A 883 -26.27 16.15 46.11
C MET A 883 -27.61 15.42 45.98
N GLU A 884 -28.17 15.34 44.76
CA GLU A 884 -29.46 14.66 44.51
C GLU A 884 -29.41 13.17 44.85
N LEU A 885 -28.32 12.47 44.47
CA LEU A 885 -28.09 11.07 44.81
C LEU A 885 -27.61 10.85 46.26
N LYS A 886 -27.41 11.93 47.04
CA LYS A 886 -26.82 11.91 48.39
C LYS A 886 -25.46 11.19 48.46
N ALA A 887 -24.67 11.31 47.40
CA ALA A 887 -23.36 10.69 47.28
C ALA A 887 -22.28 11.44 48.09
N LEU A 888 -22.37 12.78 48.13
CA LEU A 888 -21.46 13.70 48.83
C LEU A 888 -22.26 14.90 49.37
N SER A 889 -21.67 15.60 50.34
CA SER A 889 -22.12 16.95 50.72
C SER A 889 -21.65 17.98 49.67
N GLU A 890 -22.24 19.18 49.70
CA GLU A 890 -21.78 20.31 48.87
C GLU A 890 -20.33 20.73 49.23
N GLU A 891 -20.01 20.78 50.53
CA GLU A 891 -18.67 21.12 51.02
C GLU A 891 -17.62 20.08 50.60
N ASP A 892 -17.93 18.78 50.73
CA ASP A 892 -17.03 17.70 50.31
C ASP A 892 -16.88 17.64 48.79
N PHE A 893 -17.92 17.99 48.02
CA PHE A 893 -17.80 18.10 46.57
C PHE A 893 -16.80 19.20 46.17
N ASP A 894 -16.95 20.42 46.70
CA ASP A 894 -16.07 21.56 46.36
C ASP A 894 -14.63 21.37 46.88
N LYS A 895 -14.47 20.59 47.96
CA LYS A 895 -13.19 20.15 48.53
C LYS A 895 -12.48 19.08 47.69
N HIS A 896 -13.21 18.22 46.98
CA HIS A 896 -12.63 17.11 46.21
C HIS A 896 -12.56 17.34 44.69
N VAL A 897 -13.50 18.11 44.09
CA VAL A 897 -13.56 18.35 42.64
C VAL A 897 -12.84 19.65 42.30
N ARG A 898 -11.51 19.59 42.38
CA ARG A 898 -10.58 20.71 42.20
C ARG A 898 -9.66 20.44 40.99
N PRO A 899 -9.95 20.97 39.79
CA PRO A 899 -9.20 20.64 38.56
C PRO A 899 -7.69 20.87 38.66
N GLU A 900 -7.25 21.87 39.43
CA GLU A 900 -5.84 22.15 39.69
C GLU A 900 -5.12 21.07 40.51
N LEU A 901 -5.89 20.22 41.22
CA LEU A 901 -5.40 19.05 41.95
C LEU A 901 -5.57 17.74 41.15
N MET A 902 -6.01 17.82 39.89
CA MET A 902 -6.21 16.66 38.99
C MET A 902 -5.11 16.51 37.92
N LEU A 903 -4.08 17.38 37.96
CA LEU A 903 -3.04 17.50 36.92
C LEU A 903 -1.84 16.56 37.10
N SER A 904 -1.74 15.89 38.25
CA SER A 904 -0.60 15.03 38.62
C SER A 904 -0.98 14.00 39.69
N PRO A 905 -0.17 12.94 39.89
CA PRO A 905 -0.34 12.03 41.03
C PRO A 905 -0.02 12.73 42.36
N LYS A 906 -0.74 12.37 43.42
CA LYS A 906 -0.29 12.64 44.79
C LYS A 906 0.98 11.81 45.10
N GLU A 907 1.87 12.34 45.95
CA GLU A 907 3.05 11.59 46.42
C GLU A 907 2.71 10.26 47.11
N LYS A 908 1.55 10.21 47.78
CA LYS A 908 0.99 9.05 48.49
C LYS A 908 -0.53 9.04 48.27
N LYS A 909 -1.13 7.84 48.29
CA LYS A 909 -2.59 7.65 48.09
C LYS A 909 -3.39 8.17 49.28
#